data_AF-A0A352X6U4-F1
#
_entry.id   AF-A0A352X6U4-F1
#
_cell.length_a   1.000
_cell.length_b   1.000
_cell.length_c   1.000
_cell.angle_alpha   90.00
_cell.angle_beta   90.00
_cell.angle_gamma   90.00
#
_symmetry.space_group_name_H-M   'P 1'
#
loop_
_entity.id
_entity.type
_entity.pdbx_description
1 polymer ?
#
loop_
_entity_poly.entity_id
_entity_poly.type
_entity_poly.pdbx_seq_one_letter_code
_entity_poly.pdbx_strand_id
1 'polypeptide(L)'
;IKLDFFVSFSSISSVWGSKGQAHYAAANYFLDLLAYYRQKLGLPALSINWGPWAGGGMAVEEFQTWMSRMGIEALPPTQAIASLEYLLGTNCVQTTVANIDWSLFKGLYEARGKRSLLEQIAAQPQKTLAQQSNQRSEILQQLESAAISKRQNILITFLQNEVAKSLKLSQLPDSQQGLFDLGMDSIVAIELVNSIQSQLQVELPVADFLQASNIAALAMLLLKQFNPGNSTLEVTTHVLDLNEEAILDDSIYPETADTEPAQTAAILLTGATGFLGAFLLKELLNQTEADIYCLVRAEDAESGKIKIQKNLKDYSLWEEERSYRIIPVVGNLSQPKLGLSAEKFDKLARKIDVIYHNGAVLNFVYPYSALKPTNVLGTQEILRLACQFKVKPLHYVSTDAVFDSSGYYDKEVTESEPIIHTEGIDLGYTQTKWVAEKLVTIARTRGLPVSIYRPPLIAGDSRTGFWNTDDFTCRFLKGCIQMGSMPNMNCAITIVPVDYVSQAIVYLSQQKQSLGKAFHLNNPHYSSWNQVANWIDEFGYPVRQIAYEAWEAELIETLGSKDNALNGLLPFFLRRWSKEQLTFAELGQRRVKLNCQQTVASLAGTSIICPPVDSKLINTYFSHFIRSGFLESPKVGIGNR
;
A
#
# COMPACT_ATOMS: atom_id res chain seq x y z
N ILE A 1 13.26 31.46 44.66
CA ILE A 1 12.40 30.59 45.49
C ILE A 1 13.26 29.44 45.98
N LYS A 2 13.34 29.19 47.28
CA LYS A 2 14.01 28.00 47.82
C LYS A 2 13.03 26.84 47.68
N LEU A 3 13.42 25.80 46.96
CA LEU A 3 12.59 24.62 46.75
C LEU A 3 12.95 23.57 47.78
N ASP A 4 11.95 22.85 48.30
CA ASP A 4 12.18 21.67 49.13
C ASP A 4 12.54 20.44 48.26
N PHE A 5 11.96 20.36 47.05
CA PHE A 5 12.25 19.34 46.05
C PHE A 5 12.34 19.93 44.65
N PHE A 6 13.18 19.33 43.80
CA PHE A 6 13.20 19.59 42.36
C PHE A 6 13.32 18.23 41.67
N VAL A 7 12.22 17.74 41.08
CA VAL A 7 12.17 16.41 40.48
C VAL A 7 11.99 16.55 38.97
N SER A 8 12.91 15.97 38.21
CA SER A 8 12.84 15.90 36.75
C SER A 8 12.38 14.51 36.32
N PHE A 9 11.37 14.46 35.46
CA PHE A 9 10.90 13.23 34.84
C PHE A 9 11.66 13.06 33.54
N SER A 10 12.72 12.26 33.63
CA SER A 10 13.57 11.89 32.51
C SER A 10 13.16 10.52 31.98
N SER A 11 13.88 9.99 30.99
CA SER A 11 13.53 8.75 30.30
C SER A 11 14.69 7.76 30.28
N ILE A 12 14.39 6.46 30.29
CA ILE A 12 15.38 5.40 30.01
C ILE A 12 16.15 5.60 28.69
N SER A 13 15.55 6.34 27.74
CA SER A 13 16.17 6.66 26.45
C SER A 13 17.44 7.51 26.58
N SER A 14 17.60 8.31 27.63
CA SER A 14 18.84 9.07 27.88
C SER A 14 19.96 8.22 28.49
N VAL A 15 19.65 7.03 29.00
CA VAL A 15 20.60 6.14 29.69
C VAL A 15 21.26 5.18 28.69
N TRP A 16 20.46 4.48 27.89
CA TRP A 16 20.96 3.48 26.92
C TRP A 16 20.56 3.74 25.47
N GLY A 17 19.87 4.83 25.19
CA GLY A 17 19.42 5.19 23.84
C GLY A 17 18.10 4.52 23.45
N SER A 18 17.41 5.13 22.47
CA SER A 18 16.21 4.58 21.86
C SER A 18 16.22 4.87 20.36
N LYS A 19 16.01 3.84 19.54
CA LYS A 19 16.10 3.94 18.08
C LYS A 19 15.05 4.94 17.57
N GLY A 20 15.48 5.92 16.78
CA GLY A 20 14.61 6.98 16.24
C GLY A 20 14.31 8.15 17.20
N GLN A 21 14.83 8.13 18.43
CA GLN A 21 14.52 9.11 19.48
C GLN A 21 15.73 9.95 19.93
N ALA A 22 16.69 10.23 19.04
CA ALA A 22 17.93 10.93 19.42
C ALA A 22 17.70 12.33 20.05
N HIS A 23 16.77 13.12 19.50
CA HIS A 23 16.39 14.43 20.03
C HIS A 23 15.73 14.32 21.40
N TYR A 24 14.88 13.32 21.60
CA TYR A 24 14.21 13.05 22.87
C TYR A 24 15.19 12.55 23.94
N ALA A 25 16.10 11.64 23.59
CA ALA A 25 17.16 11.17 24.47
C ALA A 25 18.10 12.31 24.89
N ALA A 26 18.47 13.21 23.98
CA ALA A 26 19.29 14.38 24.28
C ALA A 26 18.59 15.36 25.24
N ALA A 27 17.28 15.62 25.06
CA ALA A 27 16.50 16.47 25.95
C ALA A 27 16.40 15.87 27.37
N ASN A 28 16.18 14.57 27.49
CA ASN A 28 16.14 13.87 28.78
C ASN A 28 17.52 13.82 29.44
N TYR A 29 18.59 13.63 28.65
CA TYR A 29 19.96 13.70 29.17
C TYR A 29 20.32 15.09 29.69
N PHE A 30 19.79 16.16 29.09
CA PHE A 30 19.91 17.50 29.65
C PHE A 30 19.25 17.62 31.03
N LEU A 31 18.07 17.03 31.25
CA LEU A 31 17.43 17.01 32.57
C LEU A 31 18.28 16.26 33.61
N ASP A 32 18.91 15.16 33.20
CA ASP A 32 19.83 14.39 34.05
C ASP A 32 21.02 15.25 34.47
N LEU A 33 21.66 15.94 33.53
CA LEU A 33 22.78 16.84 33.81
C LEU A 33 22.37 18.07 34.62
N LEU A 34 21.16 18.60 34.40
CA LEU A 34 20.62 19.71 35.17
C LEU A 34 20.46 19.34 36.65
N ALA A 35 20.04 18.10 36.94
CA ALA A 35 19.96 17.62 38.32
C ALA A 35 21.34 17.58 38.99
N TYR A 36 22.37 17.07 38.31
CA TYR A 36 23.75 17.10 38.81
C TYR A 36 24.30 18.52 39.00
N TYR A 37 24.01 19.43 38.06
CA TYR A 37 24.43 20.82 38.16
C TYR A 37 23.83 21.49 39.40
N ARG A 38 22.54 21.28 39.66
CA ARG A 38 21.86 21.81 40.85
C ARG A 38 22.42 21.22 42.14
N GLN A 39 22.68 19.92 42.17
CA GLN A 39 23.27 19.27 43.35
C GLN A 39 24.64 19.86 43.69
N LYS A 40 25.50 20.14 42.68
CA LYS A 40 26.80 20.81 42.89
C LYS A 40 26.67 22.21 43.50
N LEU A 41 25.55 22.88 43.31
CA LEU A 41 25.23 24.18 43.92
C LEU A 41 24.62 24.05 45.32
N GLY A 42 24.54 22.84 45.88
CA GLY A 42 23.89 22.57 47.17
C GLY A 42 22.36 22.70 47.12
N LEU A 43 21.77 22.66 45.91
CA LEU A 43 20.32 22.76 45.71
C LEU A 43 19.71 21.36 45.56
N PRO A 44 18.47 21.13 46.05
CA PRO A 44 17.80 19.85 45.85
C PRO A 44 17.56 19.61 44.36
N ALA A 45 17.80 18.36 43.94
CA ALA A 45 17.53 17.86 42.61
C ALA A 45 17.53 16.32 42.56
N LEU A 46 16.55 15.76 41.85
CA LEU A 46 16.42 14.34 41.52
C LEU A 46 15.95 14.22 40.08
N SER A 47 16.66 13.48 39.23
CA SER A 47 16.21 13.07 37.90
C SER A 47 15.84 11.59 37.92
N ILE A 48 14.67 11.22 37.42
CA ILE A 48 14.24 9.82 37.33
C ILE A 48 14.08 9.45 35.87
N ASN A 49 14.88 8.50 35.39
CA ASN A 49 14.79 7.94 34.04
C ASN A 49 13.71 6.86 34.03
N TRP A 50 12.51 7.21 33.58
CA TRP A 50 11.37 6.30 33.59
C TRP A 50 11.34 5.37 32.37
N GLY A 51 11.00 4.10 32.62
CA GLY A 51 10.49 3.17 31.61
C GLY A 51 9.04 3.47 31.22
N PRO A 52 8.45 2.74 30.26
CA PRO A 52 7.07 2.96 29.84
C PRO A 52 6.08 2.73 31.00
N TRP A 53 5.07 3.59 31.14
CA TRP A 53 3.99 3.39 32.11
C TRP A 53 2.79 2.70 31.44
N ALA A 54 2.15 1.77 32.15
CA ALA A 54 0.90 1.15 31.69
C ALA A 54 -0.24 2.19 31.66
N GLY A 55 -1.17 2.05 30.70
CA GLY A 55 -2.33 2.95 30.56
C GLY A 55 -2.10 4.21 29.72
N GLY A 56 -1.09 4.21 28.83
CA GLY A 56 -0.93 5.23 27.78
C GLY A 56 -0.32 6.58 28.19
N GLY A 57 0.12 6.74 29.43
CA GLY A 57 0.55 8.05 29.97
C GLY A 57 1.90 8.59 29.48
N MET A 58 2.82 7.75 28.98
CA MET A 58 4.16 8.20 28.54
C MET A 58 4.66 7.59 27.22
N ALA A 59 3.96 6.59 26.68
CA ALA A 59 4.29 5.94 25.41
C ALA A 59 3.00 5.43 24.76
N VAL A 60 2.88 5.57 23.45
CA VAL A 60 1.76 5.01 22.67
C VAL A 60 1.79 3.47 22.72
N GLU A 61 0.62 2.84 22.64
CA GLU A 61 0.43 1.40 22.87
C GLU A 61 1.30 0.51 21.95
N GLU A 62 1.48 0.94 20.70
CA GLU A 62 2.34 0.30 19.71
C GLU A 62 3.83 0.32 20.11
N PHE A 63 4.28 1.43 20.72
CA PHE A 63 5.65 1.61 21.19
C PHE A 63 5.91 0.81 22.48
N GLN A 64 4.90 0.67 23.35
CA GLN A 64 4.95 -0.21 24.52
C GLN A 64 5.06 -1.69 24.12
N THR A 65 4.29 -2.10 23.11
CA THR A 65 4.32 -3.47 22.58
C THR A 65 5.70 -3.82 22.01
N TRP A 66 6.31 -2.90 21.27
CA TRP A 66 7.67 -3.07 20.75
C TRP A 66 8.73 -3.16 21.87
N MET A 67 8.62 -2.32 22.90
CA MET A 67 9.54 -2.35 24.06
C MET A 67 9.44 -3.66 24.86
N SER A 68 8.22 -4.19 25.02
CA SER A 68 8.00 -5.49 25.69
C SER A 68 8.69 -6.63 24.94
N ARG A 69 8.70 -6.62 23.60
CA ARG A 69 9.44 -7.59 22.77
C ARG A 69 10.97 -7.52 22.97
N MET A 70 11.50 -6.43 23.55
CA MET A 70 12.93 -6.29 23.90
C MET A 70 13.21 -6.54 25.39
N GLY A 71 12.22 -6.93 26.18
CA GLY A 71 12.34 -7.12 27.62
C GLY A 71 12.17 -5.85 28.45
N ILE A 72 11.63 -4.76 27.89
CA ILE A 72 11.25 -3.56 28.64
C ILE A 72 9.73 -3.53 28.76
N GLU A 73 9.22 -3.86 29.94
CA GLU A 73 7.79 -3.99 30.20
C GLU A 73 7.15 -2.69 30.70
N ALA A 74 5.84 -2.56 30.50
CA ALA A 74 5.08 -1.43 31.03
C ALA A 74 5.00 -1.51 32.57
N LEU A 75 5.42 -0.43 33.23
CA LEU A 75 5.39 -0.27 34.68
C LEU A 75 3.98 0.14 35.13
N PRO A 76 3.33 -0.58 36.06
CA PRO A 76 2.05 -0.16 36.62
C PRO A 76 2.17 1.21 37.32
N PRO A 77 1.23 2.16 37.11
CA PRO A 77 1.29 3.50 37.73
C PRO A 77 1.42 3.47 39.26
N THR A 78 0.82 2.48 39.92
CA THR A 78 0.92 2.28 41.37
C THR A 78 2.35 1.99 41.81
N GLN A 79 3.10 1.17 41.06
CA GLN A 79 4.51 0.88 41.33
C GLN A 79 5.41 2.08 41.01
N ALA A 80 5.07 2.84 39.96
CA ALA A 80 5.81 4.04 39.59
C ALA A 80 5.67 5.14 40.65
N ILE A 81 4.47 5.38 41.17
CA ILE A 81 4.22 6.33 42.26
C ILE A 81 4.93 5.89 43.55
N ALA A 82 4.86 4.60 43.92
CA ALA A 82 5.58 4.08 45.08
C ALA A 82 7.11 4.25 44.95
N SER A 83 7.64 4.08 43.74
CA SER A 83 9.07 4.31 43.46
C SER A 83 9.44 5.79 43.61
N LEU A 84 8.59 6.71 43.15
CA LEU A 84 8.80 8.14 43.34
C LEU A 84 8.80 8.52 44.84
N GLU A 85 7.84 8.01 45.62
CA GLU A 85 7.77 8.25 47.07
C GLU A 85 9.03 7.78 47.78
N TYR A 86 9.51 6.57 47.47
CA TYR A 86 10.75 6.05 48.01
C TYR A 86 11.95 6.94 47.65
N LEU A 87 12.08 7.34 46.38
CA LEU A 87 13.23 8.10 45.88
C LEU A 87 13.30 9.52 46.45
N LEU A 88 12.16 10.15 46.73
CA LEU A 88 12.10 11.46 47.41
C LEU A 88 12.75 11.45 48.80
N GLY A 89 12.80 10.28 49.46
CA GLY A 89 13.47 10.10 50.75
C GLY A 89 14.96 9.76 50.66
N THR A 90 15.52 9.70 49.44
CA THR A 90 16.93 9.34 49.21
C THR A 90 17.78 10.56 48.84
N ASN A 91 19.11 10.43 48.98
CA ASN A 91 20.07 11.42 48.47
C ASN A 91 20.50 11.14 47.02
N CYS A 92 19.67 10.41 46.27
CA CYS A 92 19.96 10.07 44.88
C CYS A 92 19.75 11.30 43.98
N VAL A 93 20.66 11.50 43.01
CA VAL A 93 20.59 12.62 42.05
C VAL A 93 19.99 12.19 40.73
N GLN A 94 20.31 10.98 40.30
CA GLN A 94 19.79 10.36 39.09
C GLN A 94 19.60 8.88 39.32
N THR A 95 18.44 8.34 38.94
CA THR A 95 18.18 6.89 38.97
C THR A 95 17.26 6.47 37.84
N THR A 96 17.30 5.19 37.50
CA THR A 96 16.41 4.58 36.50
C THR A 96 15.34 3.73 37.16
N VAL A 97 14.09 3.92 36.75
CA VAL A 97 12.95 3.11 37.21
C VAL A 97 12.23 2.53 36.00
N ALA A 98 12.41 1.24 35.78
CA ALA A 98 11.82 0.50 34.68
C ALA A 98 11.58 -0.97 35.07
N ASN A 99 10.51 -1.56 34.53
CA ASN A 99 10.26 -2.99 34.65
C ASN A 99 11.00 -3.69 33.50
N ILE A 100 12.00 -4.52 33.82
CA ILE A 100 12.91 -5.10 32.82
C ILE A 100 13.07 -6.60 33.04
N ASP A 101 12.82 -7.37 31.98
CA ASP A 101 13.30 -8.73 31.84
C ASP A 101 14.78 -8.71 31.42
N TRP A 102 15.66 -8.80 32.41
CA TRP A 102 17.10 -8.76 32.21
C TRP A 102 17.65 -9.96 31.42
N SER A 103 16.92 -11.08 31.34
CA SER A 103 17.34 -12.23 30.55
C SER A 103 17.26 -11.96 29.05
N LEU A 104 16.29 -11.14 28.63
CA LEU A 104 16.04 -10.75 27.25
C LEU A 104 16.76 -9.45 26.89
N PHE A 105 16.59 -8.40 27.71
CA PHE A 105 17.11 -7.07 27.40
C PHE A 105 18.65 -7.03 27.37
N LYS A 106 19.32 -7.72 28.31
CA LYS A 106 20.79 -7.75 28.36
C LYS A 106 21.39 -8.44 27.13
N GLY A 107 20.81 -9.57 26.72
CA GLY A 107 21.26 -10.30 25.53
C GLY A 107 21.13 -9.48 24.25
N LEU A 108 20.02 -8.78 24.07
CA LEU A 108 19.79 -7.90 22.92
C LEU A 108 20.70 -6.67 22.94
N TYR A 109 20.86 -6.03 24.11
CA TYR A 109 21.64 -4.80 24.25
C TYR A 109 23.16 -5.03 24.06
N GLU A 110 23.66 -6.19 24.51
CA GLU A 110 25.07 -6.57 24.40
C GLU A 110 25.38 -7.45 23.16
N ALA A 111 24.41 -7.66 22.27
CA ALA A 111 24.57 -8.49 21.07
C ALA A 111 25.72 -8.03 20.14
N ARG A 112 26.07 -6.73 20.20
CA ARG A 112 27.17 -6.12 19.44
C ARG A 112 28.45 -5.91 20.27
N GLY A 113 28.53 -6.56 21.44
CA GLY A 113 29.64 -6.45 22.39
C GLY A 113 29.18 -6.04 23.79
N LYS A 114 29.95 -6.45 24.81
CA LYS A 114 29.69 -6.14 26.22
C LYS A 114 29.65 -4.62 26.47
N ARG A 115 28.76 -4.17 27.36
CA ARG A 115 28.59 -2.76 27.71
C ARG A 115 28.74 -2.58 29.21
N SER A 116 29.59 -1.64 29.62
CA SER A 116 29.85 -1.34 31.04
C SER A 116 28.60 -1.02 31.85
N LEU A 117 27.57 -0.47 31.20
CA LEU A 117 26.29 -0.12 31.81
C LEU A 117 25.59 -1.30 32.51
N LEU A 118 25.68 -2.53 31.97
CA LEU A 118 24.96 -3.70 32.48
C LEU A 118 25.88 -4.73 33.15
N GLU A 119 27.16 -4.40 33.38
CA GLU A 119 28.15 -5.33 33.94
C GLU A 119 27.75 -5.85 35.33
N GLN A 120 27.18 -4.99 36.17
CA GLN A 120 26.80 -5.31 37.55
C GLN A 120 25.40 -5.94 37.65
N ILE A 121 24.66 -6.02 36.55
CA ILE A 121 23.32 -6.61 36.53
C ILE A 121 23.45 -8.12 36.28
N ALA A 122 23.21 -8.91 37.32
CA ALA A 122 23.17 -10.36 37.23
C ALA A 122 21.88 -10.80 36.51
N ALA A 123 21.99 -11.15 35.23
CA ALA A 123 20.96 -11.92 34.56
C ALA A 123 21.19 -13.39 34.89
N GLN A 124 20.27 -14.05 35.60
CA GLN A 124 20.31 -15.51 35.61
C GLN A 124 20.13 -15.98 34.16
N PRO A 125 20.98 -16.89 33.65
CA PRO A 125 20.71 -17.51 32.37
C PRO A 125 19.42 -18.31 32.51
N GLN A 126 18.30 -17.72 32.13
CA GLN A 126 17.09 -18.48 31.89
C GLN A 126 17.42 -19.41 30.72
N LYS A 127 17.22 -20.70 30.96
CA LYS A 127 17.47 -21.85 30.08
C LYS A 127 17.68 -21.44 28.63
N THR A 128 18.93 -21.56 28.19
CA THR A 128 19.43 -21.35 26.83
C THR A 128 18.35 -21.72 25.81
N LEU A 129 18.05 -20.79 24.89
CA LEU A 129 17.20 -20.98 23.70
C LEU A 129 17.60 -22.19 22.83
N ALA A 130 18.74 -22.84 23.10
CA ALA A 130 19.10 -24.15 22.58
C ALA A 130 18.21 -25.30 23.11
N GLN A 131 17.51 -25.16 24.23
CA GLN A 131 16.57 -26.18 24.74
C GLN A 131 15.11 -26.00 24.27
N GLN A 132 14.75 -24.88 23.65
CA GLN A 132 13.48 -24.76 22.92
C GLN A 132 13.55 -25.37 21.51
N SER A 133 14.75 -25.75 21.04
CA SER A 133 14.91 -26.59 19.85
C SER A 133 14.67 -28.10 20.09
N ASN A 134 14.34 -28.51 21.34
CA ASN A 134 14.06 -29.91 21.67
C ASN A 134 12.71 -30.16 22.37
N GLN A 135 11.88 -29.13 22.57
CA GLN A 135 10.45 -29.34 22.81
C GLN A 135 9.71 -29.03 21.51
N ARG A 136 9.28 -30.07 20.80
CA ARG A 136 8.33 -29.94 19.70
C ARG A 136 7.19 -29.03 20.15
N SER A 137 6.88 -28.00 19.36
CA SER A 137 5.74 -27.12 19.58
C SER A 137 4.48 -27.96 19.88
N GLU A 138 3.68 -27.55 20.86
CA GLU A 138 2.49 -28.32 21.28
C GLU A 138 1.54 -28.59 20.09
N ILE A 139 1.42 -27.62 19.18
CA ILE A 139 0.64 -27.77 17.95
C ILE A 139 1.23 -28.81 16.99
N LEU A 140 2.56 -28.89 16.87
CA LEU A 140 3.25 -29.92 16.09
C LEU A 140 2.97 -31.32 16.66
N GLN A 141 3.04 -31.48 17.99
CA GLN A 141 2.73 -32.75 18.65
C GLN A 141 1.25 -33.16 18.46
N GLN A 142 0.34 -32.20 18.53
CA GLN A 142 -1.09 -32.42 18.26
C GLN A 142 -1.33 -32.84 16.79
N LEU A 143 -0.66 -32.21 15.83
CA LEU A 143 -0.81 -32.55 14.41
C LEU A 143 -0.25 -33.94 14.08
N GLU A 144 0.92 -34.28 14.60
CA GLU A 144 1.54 -35.59 14.38
C GLU A 144 0.71 -36.73 14.99
N SER A 145 0.18 -36.54 16.22
CA SER A 145 -0.62 -37.55 16.93
C SER A 145 -2.09 -37.61 16.47
N ALA A 146 -2.61 -36.58 15.81
CA ALA A 146 -3.97 -36.55 15.30
C ALA A 146 -4.15 -37.42 14.05
N ALA A 147 -5.31 -38.08 13.97
CA ALA A 147 -5.79 -38.73 12.75
C ALA A 147 -5.84 -37.71 11.59
N ILE A 148 -5.52 -38.13 10.37
CA ILE A 148 -5.43 -37.27 9.18
C ILE A 148 -6.70 -36.43 9.00
N SER A 149 -7.88 -37.00 9.23
CA SER A 149 -9.18 -36.32 9.13
C SER A 149 -9.40 -35.18 10.14
N LYS A 150 -8.61 -35.13 11.23
CA LYS A 150 -8.71 -34.09 12.26
C LYS A 150 -7.68 -32.97 12.10
N ARG A 151 -6.59 -33.20 11.34
CA ARG A 151 -5.48 -32.25 11.18
C ARG A 151 -5.92 -30.91 10.58
N GLN A 152 -6.87 -30.93 9.65
CA GLN A 152 -7.39 -29.70 9.03
C GLN A 152 -8.05 -28.78 10.05
N ASN A 153 -8.95 -29.32 10.88
CA ASN A 153 -9.64 -28.52 11.89
C ASN A 153 -8.68 -27.99 12.95
N ILE A 154 -7.67 -28.79 13.34
CA ILE A 154 -6.62 -28.35 14.27
C ILE A 154 -5.84 -27.15 13.68
N LEU A 155 -5.43 -27.23 12.41
CA LEU A 155 -4.75 -26.12 11.73
C LEU A 155 -5.65 -24.89 11.60
N ILE A 156 -6.93 -25.05 11.24
CA ILE A 156 -7.88 -23.93 11.15
C ILE A 156 -8.00 -23.22 12.50
N THR A 157 -8.21 -23.97 13.59
CA THR A 157 -8.32 -23.37 14.93
C THR A 157 -7.03 -22.68 15.35
N PHE A 158 -5.86 -23.28 15.10
CA PHE A 158 -4.57 -22.66 15.35
C PHE A 158 -4.43 -21.32 14.61
N LEU A 159 -4.70 -21.32 13.30
CA LEU A 159 -4.60 -20.13 12.46
C LEU A 159 -5.63 -19.05 12.84
N GLN A 160 -6.85 -19.43 13.24
CA GLN A 160 -7.84 -18.47 13.77
C GLN A 160 -7.32 -17.75 15.02
N ASN A 161 -6.65 -18.46 15.92
CA ASN A 161 -6.06 -17.86 17.11
C ASN A 161 -4.89 -16.93 16.76
N GLU A 162 -3.99 -17.36 15.87
CA GLU A 162 -2.86 -16.55 15.43
C GLU A 162 -3.32 -15.29 14.68
N VAL A 163 -4.34 -15.38 13.82
CA VAL A 163 -4.94 -14.23 13.14
C VAL A 163 -5.63 -13.31 14.15
N ALA A 164 -6.44 -13.84 15.06
CA ALA A 164 -7.11 -13.02 16.09
C ALA A 164 -6.11 -12.29 16.98
N LYS A 165 -5.01 -12.95 17.37
CA LYS A 165 -3.94 -12.36 18.17
C LYS A 165 -3.21 -11.25 17.41
N SER A 166 -2.82 -11.50 16.17
CA SER A 166 -2.09 -10.54 15.33
C SER A 166 -2.94 -9.31 14.98
N LEU A 167 -4.25 -9.48 14.78
CA LEU A 167 -5.19 -8.41 14.46
C LEU A 167 -5.92 -7.82 15.68
N LYS A 168 -5.59 -8.28 16.90
CA LYS A 168 -6.25 -7.89 18.15
C LYS A 168 -7.79 -8.05 18.11
N LEU A 169 -8.30 -9.09 17.44
CA LEU A 169 -9.74 -9.37 17.36
C LEU A 169 -10.24 -9.93 18.70
N SER A 170 -11.41 -9.45 19.14
CA SER A 170 -12.06 -9.93 20.36
C SER A 170 -12.73 -11.30 20.22
N GLN A 171 -12.92 -11.76 18.97
CA GLN A 171 -13.51 -13.06 18.64
C GLN A 171 -12.69 -13.74 17.54
N LEU A 172 -12.77 -15.07 17.50
CA LEU A 172 -12.14 -15.84 16.43
C LEU A 172 -12.81 -15.52 15.08
N PRO A 173 -12.05 -15.14 14.04
CA PRO A 173 -12.60 -14.84 12.74
C PRO A 173 -13.15 -16.10 12.07
N ASP A 174 -14.13 -15.95 11.19
CA ASP A 174 -14.59 -17.07 10.35
C ASP A 174 -13.46 -17.54 9.44
N SER A 175 -13.25 -18.86 9.39
CA SER A 175 -12.24 -19.50 8.55
C SER A 175 -12.37 -19.21 7.05
N GLN A 176 -13.58 -18.89 6.59
CA GLN A 176 -13.87 -18.57 5.19
C GLN A 176 -13.73 -17.07 4.87
N GLN A 177 -13.67 -16.22 5.90
CA GLN A 177 -13.56 -14.77 5.73
C GLN A 177 -12.18 -14.38 5.18
N GLY A 178 -12.17 -13.38 4.29
CA GLY A 178 -10.94 -12.86 3.70
C GLY A 178 -9.99 -12.32 4.77
N LEU A 179 -8.72 -12.73 4.74
CA LEU A 179 -7.72 -12.24 5.71
C LEU A 179 -7.59 -10.72 5.67
N PHE A 180 -7.64 -10.12 4.47
CA PHE A 180 -7.55 -8.67 4.28
C PHE A 180 -8.82 -7.92 4.67
N ASP A 181 -9.99 -8.57 4.60
CA ASP A 181 -11.26 -7.99 5.08
C ASP A 181 -11.27 -7.85 6.61
N LEU A 182 -10.45 -8.66 7.31
CA LEU A 182 -10.24 -8.58 8.75
C LEU A 182 -9.27 -7.45 9.16
N GLY A 183 -8.69 -6.72 8.20
CA GLY A 183 -7.73 -5.66 8.46
C GLY A 183 -6.26 -6.11 8.43
N MET A 184 -5.96 -7.28 7.86
CA MET A 184 -4.58 -7.73 7.64
C MET A 184 -3.85 -6.81 6.66
N ASP A 185 -2.70 -6.29 7.07
CA ASP A 185 -1.77 -5.58 6.20
C ASP A 185 -0.47 -6.38 5.96
N SER A 186 0.41 -5.87 5.09
CA SER A 186 1.65 -6.57 4.72
C SER A 186 2.63 -6.77 5.89
N ILE A 187 2.63 -5.88 6.88
CA ILE A 187 3.52 -5.99 8.04
C ILE A 187 2.97 -7.08 8.97
N VAL A 188 1.67 -7.03 9.28
CA VAL A 188 1.01 -8.05 10.11
C VAL A 188 1.07 -9.42 9.44
N ALA A 189 0.96 -9.49 8.11
CA ALA A 189 1.12 -10.72 7.34
C ALA A 189 2.53 -11.35 7.52
N ILE A 190 3.59 -10.54 7.45
CA ILE A 190 4.97 -11.03 7.65
C ILE A 190 5.17 -11.48 9.10
N GLU A 191 4.66 -10.74 10.09
CA GLU A 191 4.72 -11.15 11.51
C GLU A 191 4.00 -12.48 11.74
N LEU A 192 2.82 -12.66 11.13
CA LEU A 192 2.02 -13.87 11.22
C LEU A 192 2.71 -15.06 10.53
N VAL A 193 3.29 -14.87 9.34
CA VAL A 193 4.07 -15.91 8.66
C VAL A 193 5.24 -16.37 9.53
N ASN A 194 6.01 -15.44 10.10
CA ASN A 194 7.11 -15.78 10.99
C ASN A 194 6.64 -16.55 12.24
N SER A 195 5.50 -16.16 12.82
CA SER A 195 4.89 -16.88 13.95
C SER A 195 4.50 -18.31 13.57
N ILE A 196 3.81 -18.48 12.44
CA ILE A 196 3.38 -19.78 11.92
C ILE A 196 4.59 -20.68 11.64
N GLN A 197 5.60 -20.17 10.93
CA GLN A 197 6.81 -20.93 10.61
C GLN A 197 7.56 -21.39 11.85
N SER A 198 7.69 -20.50 12.85
CA SER A 198 8.33 -20.82 14.13
C SER A 198 7.58 -21.91 14.89
N GLN A 199 6.25 -21.78 15.00
CA GLN A 199 5.43 -22.70 15.78
C GLN A 199 5.16 -24.03 15.08
N LEU A 200 5.12 -24.07 13.75
CA LEU A 200 4.87 -25.28 12.99
C LEU A 200 6.15 -25.92 12.41
N GLN A 201 7.31 -25.27 12.54
CA GLN A 201 8.58 -25.69 11.95
C GLN A 201 8.45 -26.02 10.45
N VAL A 202 7.73 -25.16 9.73
CA VAL A 202 7.44 -25.27 8.29
C VAL A 202 8.09 -24.12 7.52
N GLU A 203 8.33 -24.36 6.24
CA GLU A 203 8.62 -23.29 5.30
C GLU A 203 7.30 -22.77 4.73
N LEU A 204 6.96 -21.52 5.01
CA LEU A 204 5.80 -20.85 4.43
C LEU A 204 6.28 -19.56 3.76
N PRO A 205 6.54 -19.57 2.45
CA PRO A 205 6.85 -18.34 1.72
C PRO A 205 5.74 -17.30 1.93
N VAL A 206 6.10 -16.04 2.20
CA VAL A 206 5.13 -14.95 2.37
C VAL A 206 4.22 -14.82 1.15
N ALA A 207 4.72 -15.11 -0.05
CA ALA A 207 3.93 -15.12 -1.27
C ALA A 207 2.77 -16.14 -1.22
N ASP A 208 3.01 -17.35 -0.71
CA ASP A 208 1.99 -18.40 -0.60
C ASP A 208 0.93 -18.04 0.46
N PHE A 209 1.37 -17.42 1.57
CA PHE A 209 0.45 -16.88 2.57
C PHE A 209 -0.47 -15.80 1.98
N LEU A 210 0.07 -14.86 1.21
CA LEU A 210 -0.72 -13.77 0.61
C LEU A 210 -1.68 -14.25 -0.48
N GLN A 211 -1.37 -15.37 -1.14
CA GLN A 211 -2.27 -16.03 -2.08
C GLN A 211 -3.41 -16.77 -1.38
N ALA A 212 -3.22 -17.21 -0.14
CA ALA A 212 -4.28 -17.80 0.64
C ALA A 212 -5.38 -16.76 0.91
N SER A 213 -6.52 -16.91 0.26
CA SER A 213 -7.62 -15.94 0.34
C SER A 213 -8.21 -15.84 1.76
N ASN A 214 -8.15 -16.93 2.54
CA ASN A 214 -8.70 -17.06 3.88
C ASN A 214 -7.94 -18.09 4.72
N ILE A 215 -8.32 -18.23 5.99
CA ILE A 215 -7.69 -19.15 6.94
C ILE A 215 -7.83 -20.62 6.49
N ALA A 216 -8.97 -20.99 5.90
CA ALA A 216 -9.19 -22.34 5.40
C ALA A 216 -8.21 -22.69 4.26
N ALA A 217 -7.98 -21.77 3.32
CA ALA A 217 -7.02 -21.94 2.23
C ALA A 217 -5.58 -22.07 2.78
N LEU A 218 -5.22 -21.27 3.77
CA LEU A 218 -3.91 -21.33 4.42
C LEU A 218 -3.70 -22.65 5.16
N ALA A 219 -4.72 -23.14 5.88
CA ALA A 219 -4.68 -24.45 6.54
C ALA A 219 -4.44 -25.58 5.52
N MET A 220 -5.06 -25.50 4.34
CA MET A 220 -4.87 -26.48 3.26
C MET A 220 -3.46 -26.43 2.65
N LEU A 221 -2.87 -25.25 2.48
CA LEU A 221 -1.48 -25.11 2.05
C LEU A 221 -0.52 -25.79 3.04
N LEU A 222 -0.71 -25.53 4.34
CA LEU A 222 0.11 -26.11 5.40
C LEU A 222 -0.08 -27.63 5.53
N LEU A 223 -1.30 -28.14 5.36
CA LEU A 223 -1.61 -29.56 5.40
C LEU A 223 -0.78 -30.40 4.42
N LYS A 224 -0.43 -29.85 3.24
CA LYS A 224 0.38 -30.56 2.25
C LYS A 224 1.77 -30.93 2.78
N GLN A 225 2.34 -30.11 3.66
CA GLN A 225 3.65 -30.37 4.26
C GLN A 225 3.59 -31.45 5.35
N PHE A 226 2.43 -31.63 6.01
CA PHE A 226 2.24 -32.61 7.07
C PHE A 226 1.68 -33.97 6.58
N ASN A 227 1.25 -34.07 5.32
CA ASN A 227 0.70 -35.29 4.70
C ASN A 227 1.33 -35.62 3.33
N PRO A 228 2.67 -35.77 3.21
CA PRO A 228 3.34 -35.95 1.92
C PRO A 228 2.98 -37.26 1.17
N GLY A 229 2.32 -38.22 1.82
CA GLY A 229 1.99 -39.54 1.24
C GLY A 229 0.53 -39.73 0.77
N ASN A 230 -0.36 -38.74 0.95
CA ASN A 230 -1.76 -38.82 0.51
C ASN A 230 -2.04 -37.73 -0.54
N SER A 231 -1.52 -37.94 -1.75
CA SER A 231 -1.78 -37.11 -2.93
C SER A 231 -3.19 -37.33 -3.54
N THR A 232 -4.19 -37.70 -2.73
CA THR A 232 -5.57 -37.98 -3.20
C THR A 232 -6.64 -37.14 -2.52
N LEU A 233 -6.27 -36.20 -1.64
CA LEU A 233 -7.13 -35.03 -1.42
C LEU A 233 -6.89 -34.08 -2.60
N GLU A 234 -7.48 -34.41 -3.76
CA GLU A 234 -7.80 -33.41 -4.78
C GLU A 234 -8.80 -32.45 -4.15
N VAL A 235 -8.27 -31.52 -3.36
CA VAL A 235 -8.96 -30.29 -3.07
C VAL A 235 -8.98 -29.57 -4.40
N THR A 236 -10.18 -29.39 -4.94
CA THR A 236 -10.50 -28.32 -5.88
C THR A 236 -10.09 -27.00 -5.23
N THR A 237 -8.80 -26.67 -5.30
CA THR A 237 -8.40 -25.28 -5.34
C THR A 237 -9.14 -24.75 -6.54
N HIS A 238 -10.21 -23.99 -6.30
CA HIS A 238 -10.84 -23.22 -7.36
C HIS A 238 -9.75 -22.31 -7.90
N VAL A 239 -9.05 -22.79 -8.94
CA VAL A 239 -8.14 -21.97 -9.70
C VAL A 239 -9.03 -20.90 -10.31
N LEU A 240 -8.80 -19.66 -9.93
CA LEU A 240 -9.54 -18.53 -10.44
C LEU A 240 -9.46 -18.52 -11.97
N ASP A 241 -10.56 -18.82 -12.64
CA ASP A 241 -10.68 -18.63 -14.08
C ASP A 241 -11.26 -17.25 -14.35
N LEU A 242 -10.42 -16.35 -14.86
CA LEU A 242 -10.84 -14.99 -15.19
C LEU A 242 -11.91 -14.95 -16.27
N ASN A 243 -12.00 -15.95 -17.15
CA ASN A 243 -13.03 -16.02 -18.18
C ASN A 243 -14.41 -16.32 -17.57
N GLU A 244 -14.47 -17.20 -16.57
CA GLU A 244 -15.72 -17.50 -15.84
C GLU A 244 -16.19 -16.31 -15.00
N GLU A 245 -15.26 -15.46 -14.57
CA GLU A 245 -15.55 -14.22 -13.86
C GLU A 245 -15.97 -13.06 -14.79
N ALA A 246 -15.59 -13.12 -16.06
CA ALA A 246 -15.86 -12.11 -17.07
C ALA A 246 -17.25 -12.24 -17.71
N ILE A 247 -18.28 -12.44 -16.90
CA ILE A 247 -19.68 -12.57 -17.33
C ILE A 247 -20.45 -11.33 -16.91
N LEU A 248 -20.99 -10.60 -17.91
CA LEU A 248 -21.86 -9.44 -17.68
C LEU A 248 -23.32 -9.89 -17.61
N ASP A 249 -24.01 -9.52 -16.54
CA ASP A 249 -25.45 -9.73 -16.35
C ASP A 249 -26.25 -9.41 -17.64
N ASP A 250 -27.04 -10.38 -18.10
CA ASP A 250 -27.79 -10.30 -19.37
C ASP A 250 -28.83 -9.17 -19.39
N SER A 251 -29.29 -8.72 -18.22
CA SER A 251 -30.20 -7.56 -18.11
C SER A 251 -29.51 -6.23 -18.41
N ILE A 252 -28.18 -6.20 -18.46
CA ILE A 252 -27.41 -4.99 -18.77
C ILE A 252 -27.25 -4.89 -20.30
N TYR A 253 -28.18 -4.16 -20.92
CA TYR A 253 -28.20 -3.91 -22.35
C TYR A 253 -28.78 -2.50 -22.63
N PRO A 254 -28.25 -1.73 -23.59
CA PRO A 254 -28.82 -0.44 -23.96
C PRO A 254 -30.20 -0.59 -24.62
N GLU A 255 -31.26 -0.04 -24.00
CA GLU A 255 -32.64 -0.18 -24.51
C GLU A 255 -32.89 0.50 -25.86
N THR A 256 -32.10 1.51 -26.24
CA THR A 256 -32.27 2.30 -27.48
C THR A 256 -30.94 2.54 -28.19
N ALA A 257 -30.92 2.38 -29.52
CA ALA A 257 -29.72 2.60 -30.35
C ALA A 257 -29.40 4.08 -30.64
N ASP A 258 -30.34 5.00 -30.35
CA ASP A 258 -30.12 6.43 -30.57
C ASP A 258 -29.31 7.04 -29.42
N THR A 259 -28.09 7.46 -29.77
CA THR A 259 -27.07 7.96 -28.83
C THR A 259 -26.70 9.42 -29.12
N GLU A 260 -27.56 10.20 -29.77
CA GLU A 260 -27.30 11.63 -29.93
C GLU A 260 -27.50 12.32 -28.58
N PRO A 261 -26.43 12.76 -27.88
CA PRO A 261 -26.62 13.44 -26.62
C PRO A 261 -27.16 14.82 -26.95
N ALA A 262 -28.40 15.10 -26.51
CA ALA A 262 -28.76 16.47 -26.17
C ALA A 262 -27.69 16.98 -25.20
N GLN A 263 -27.08 18.12 -25.52
CA GLN A 263 -26.05 18.85 -24.76
C GLN A 263 -25.67 18.23 -23.39
N THR A 264 -24.43 17.73 -23.24
CA THR A 264 -23.93 17.12 -22.01
C THR A 264 -24.03 18.10 -20.83
N ALA A 265 -25.01 17.89 -19.95
CA ALA A 265 -25.30 18.79 -18.83
C ALA A 265 -24.91 18.15 -17.48
N ALA A 266 -24.87 16.82 -17.39
CA ALA A 266 -24.52 16.10 -16.17
C ALA A 266 -23.54 14.95 -16.43
N ILE A 267 -22.38 15.00 -15.78
CA ILE A 267 -21.33 13.99 -15.87
C ILE A 267 -21.19 13.25 -14.54
N LEU A 268 -21.17 11.92 -14.56
CA LEU A 268 -20.79 11.13 -13.40
C LEU A 268 -19.29 10.83 -13.44
N LEU A 269 -18.55 11.24 -12.42
CA LEU A 269 -17.16 10.89 -12.19
C LEU A 269 -17.06 9.96 -10.97
N THR A 270 -16.41 8.81 -11.16
CA THR A 270 -16.02 7.94 -10.05
C THR A 270 -14.53 8.12 -9.73
N GLY A 271 -14.17 8.00 -8.45
CA GLY A 271 -12.78 8.11 -8.03
C GLY A 271 -12.24 9.54 -7.92
N ALA A 272 -13.10 10.55 -7.79
CA ALA A 272 -12.71 11.97 -7.62
C ALA A 272 -11.83 12.23 -6.38
N THR A 273 -11.84 11.32 -5.41
CA THR A 273 -10.96 11.35 -4.21
C THR A 273 -9.63 10.62 -4.40
N GLY A 274 -9.34 10.13 -5.61
CA GLY A 274 -8.06 9.51 -5.97
C GLY A 274 -7.14 10.46 -6.70
N PHE A 275 -5.92 10.00 -7.04
CA PHE A 275 -4.90 10.81 -7.71
C PHE A 275 -5.34 11.26 -9.11
N LEU A 276 -5.47 10.34 -10.08
CA LEU A 276 -5.96 10.70 -11.43
C LEU A 276 -7.34 11.37 -11.41
N GLY A 277 -8.21 10.96 -10.49
CA GLY A 277 -9.55 11.52 -10.37
C GLY A 277 -9.58 13.01 -10.01
N ALA A 278 -8.59 13.52 -9.25
CA ALA A 278 -8.46 14.94 -8.96
C ALA A 278 -8.18 15.75 -10.24
N PHE A 279 -7.26 15.25 -11.06
CA PHE A 279 -6.88 15.89 -12.33
C PHE A 279 -7.99 15.77 -13.38
N LEU A 280 -8.67 14.63 -13.47
CA LEU A 280 -9.86 14.48 -14.32
C LEU A 280 -10.97 15.44 -13.90
N LEU A 281 -11.24 15.59 -12.60
CA LEU A 281 -12.25 16.53 -12.12
C LEU A 281 -11.92 17.96 -12.51
N LYS A 282 -10.66 18.39 -12.31
CA LYS A 282 -10.19 19.71 -12.77
C LYS A 282 -10.39 19.87 -14.28
N GLU A 283 -9.98 18.89 -15.06
CA GLU A 283 -10.05 18.98 -16.53
C GLU A 283 -11.50 19.02 -17.04
N LEU A 284 -12.40 18.24 -16.44
CA LEU A 284 -13.84 18.28 -16.76
C LEU A 284 -14.47 19.62 -16.39
N LEU A 285 -14.10 20.22 -15.26
CA LEU A 285 -14.55 21.57 -14.87
C LEU A 285 -14.03 22.65 -15.83
N ASN A 286 -12.84 22.45 -16.40
CA ASN A 286 -12.21 23.39 -17.33
C ASN A 286 -12.76 23.31 -18.76
N GLN A 287 -13.00 22.11 -19.26
CA GLN A 287 -13.33 21.88 -20.66
C GLN A 287 -14.82 21.71 -20.94
N THR A 288 -15.66 21.65 -19.92
CA THR A 288 -17.11 21.47 -20.07
C THR A 288 -17.87 22.48 -19.25
N GLU A 289 -19.16 22.65 -19.52
CA GLU A 289 -20.11 23.42 -18.68
C GLU A 289 -21.02 22.52 -17.81
N ALA A 290 -20.79 21.21 -17.81
CA ALA A 290 -21.63 20.23 -17.13
C ALA A 290 -21.47 20.24 -15.59
N ASP A 291 -22.53 19.90 -14.87
CA ASP A 291 -22.43 19.55 -13.46
C ASP A 291 -21.72 18.20 -13.30
N ILE A 292 -20.74 18.13 -12.39
CA ILE A 292 -19.92 16.94 -12.17
C ILE A 292 -20.37 16.23 -10.89
N TYR A 293 -21.15 15.16 -11.07
CA TYR A 293 -21.60 14.26 -10.03
C TYR A 293 -20.46 13.34 -9.62
N CYS A 294 -19.95 13.48 -8.40
CA CYS A 294 -18.79 12.74 -7.91
C CYS A 294 -19.23 11.66 -6.92
N LEU A 295 -19.14 10.39 -7.32
CA LEU A 295 -19.40 9.28 -6.41
C LEU A 295 -18.31 9.22 -5.31
N VAL A 296 -18.73 9.33 -4.05
CA VAL A 296 -17.82 9.44 -2.90
C VAL A 296 -18.33 8.67 -1.69
N ARG A 297 -17.41 7.97 -1.01
CA ARG A 297 -17.67 7.35 0.30
C ARG A 297 -17.56 8.41 1.39
N ALA A 298 -18.70 8.75 1.98
CA ALA A 298 -18.87 9.74 3.06
C ALA A 298 -20.14 9.42 3.85
N GLU A 299 -20.34 10.10 4.98
CA GLU A 299 -21.57 9.95 5.79
C GLU A 299 -22.75 10.69 5.13
N ASP A 300 -22.46 11.85 4.53
CA ASP A 300 -23.42 12.71 3.87
C ASP A 300 -22.79 13.50 2.71
N ALA A 301 -23.61 14.30 2.02
CA ALA A 301 -23.18 15.07 0.86
C ALA A 301 -22.11 16.12 1.23
N GLU A 302 -22.27 16.81 2.36
CA GLU A 302 -21.34 17.87 2.80
C GLU A 302 -19.96 17.31 3.13
N SER A 303 -19.89 16.26 3.94
CA SER A 303 -18.65 15.53 4.22
C SER A 303 -18.02 14.96 2.95
N GLY A 304 -18.84 14.50 2.00
CA GLY A 304 -18.40 14.11 0.66
C GLY A 304 -17.74 15.25 -0.12
N LYS A 305 -18.36 16.44 -0.13
CA LYS A 305 -17.82 17.64 -0.79
C LYS A 305 -16.50 18.07 -0.15
N ILE A 306 -16.43 18.10 1.18
CA ILE A 306 -15.20 18.42 1.93
C ILE A 306 -14.06 17.46 1.55
N LYS A 307 -14.34 16.17 1.44
CA LYS A 307 -13.35 15.16 1.06
C LYS A 307 -12.81 15.37 -0.36
N ILE A 308 -13.68 15.67 -1.32
CA ILE A 308 -13.29 16.00 -2.70
C ILE A 308 -12.47 17.29 -2.73
N GLN A 309 -12.94 18.33 -2.03
CA GLN A 309 -12.25 19.60 -1.91
C GLN A 309 -10.85 19.44 -1.31
N LYS A 310 -10.72 18.65 -0.24
CA LYS A 310 -9.42 18.35 0.38
C LYS A 310 -8.49 17.69 -0.64
N ASN A 311 -8.96 16.67 -1.36
CA ASN A 311 -8.15 15.98 -2.37
C ASN A 311 -7.65 16.93 -3.47
N LEU A 312 -8.51 17.82 -3.99
CA LEU A 312 -8.09 18.83 -4.96
C LEU A 312 -7.08 19.83 -4.37
N LYS A 313 -7.27 20.26 -3.11
CA LYS A 313 -6.34 21.16 -2.42
C LYS A 313 -4.97 20.52 -2.18
N ASP A 314 -4.93 19.24 -1.83
CA ASP A 314 -3.68 18.50 -1.61
C ASP A 314 -2.78 18.51 -2.87
N TYR A 315 -3.38 18.59 -4.06
CA TYR A 315 -2.67 18.72 -5.35
C TYR A 315 -2.67 20.15 -5.93
N SER A 316 -3.10 21.17 -5.17
CA SER A 316 -3.22 22.56 -5.63
C SER A 316 -4.09 22.74 -6.89
N LEU A 317 -5.19 21.98 -6.98
CA LEU A 317 -6.13 21.97 -8.10
C LEU A 317 -7.50 22.60 -7.77
N TRP A 318 -7.71 23.05 -6.54
CA TRP A 318 -9.01 23.61 -6.11
C TRP A 318 -9.21 25.04 -6.62
N GLU A 319 -10.36 25.27 -7.26
CA GLU A 319 -10.79 26.58 -7.76
C GLU A 319 -12.19 26.88 -7.19
N GLU A 320 -12.31 27.95 -6.41
CA GLU A 320 -13.53 28.25 -5.65
C GLU A 320 -14.69 28.63 -6.58
N GLU A 321 -14.38 29.32 -7.67
CA GLU A 321 -15.31 29.84 -8.68
C GLU A 321 -16.08 28.73 -9.40
N ARG A 322 -15.52 27.51 -9.45
CA ARG A 322 -16.12 26.35 -10.13
C ARG A 322 -16.67 25.31 -9.16
N SER A 323 -16.53 25.53 -7.86
CA SER A 323 -16.91 24.58 -6.80
C SER A 323 -18.41 24.27 -6.76
N TYR A 324 -19.26 25.16 -7.30
CA TYR A 324 -20.71 24.98 -7.36
C TYR A 324 -21.14 23.84 -8.31
N ARG A 325 -20.29 23.50 -9.30
CA ARG A 325 -20.53 22.40 -10.25
C ARG A 325 -20.15 21.03 -9.71
N ILE A 326 -19.49 20.95 -8.56
CA ILE A 326 -19.09 19.69 -7.94
C ILE A 326 -20.23 19.19 -7.04
N ILE A 327 -20.92 18.13 -7.49
CA ILE A 327 -22.08 17.57 -6.80
C ILE A 327 -21.71 16.22 -6.18
N PRO A 328 -21.54 16.12 -4.85
CA PRO A 328 -21.22 14.84 -4.21
C PRO A 328 -22.40 13.86 -4.28
N VAL A 329 -22.12 12.63 -4.70
CA VAL A 329 -23.06 11.50 -4.66
C VAL A 329 -22.55 10.50 -3.63
N VAL A 330 -23.18 10.46 -2.47
CA VAL A 330 -22.79 9.55 -1.38
C VAL A 330 -23.11 8.12 -1.78
N GLY A 331 -22.09 7.31 -1.96
CA GLY A 331 -22.22 5.91 -2.37
C GLY A 331 -20.89 5.17 -2.35
N ASN A 332 -20.94 3.88 -2.68
CA ASN A 332 -19.80 2.99 -2.65
C ASN A 332 -19.83 2.03 -3.84
N LEU A 333 -18.77 2.05 -4.65
CA LEU A 333 -18.58 1.14 -5.78
C LEU A 333 -18.62 -0.34 -5.38
N SER A 334 -18.24 -0.68 -4.14
CA SER A 334 -18.23 -2.07 -3.67
C SER A 334 -19.62 -2.65 -3.38
N GLN A 335 -20.68 -1.85 -3.53
CA GLN A 335 -22.04 -2.20 -3.14
C GLN A 335 -22.97 -2.24 -4.36
N PRO A 336 -24.00 -3.11 -4.37
CA PRO A 336 -25.04 -3.10 -5.39
C PRO A 336 -25.63 -1.69 -5.56
N LYS A 337 -25.95 -1.32 -6.81
CA LYS A 337 -26.47 0.02 -7.16
C LYS A 337 -25.61 1.15 -6.62
N LEU A 338 -24.28 0.95 -6.54
CA LEU A 338 -23.32 1.90 -6.02
C LEU A 338 -23.58 2.29 -4.55
N GLY A 339 -24.24 1.42 -3.77
CA GLY A 339 -24.66 1.69 -2.39
C GLY A 339 -25.83 2.66 -2.27
N LEU A 340 -26.54 2.96 -3.37
CA LEU A 340 -27.73 3.80 -3.39
C LEU A 340 -28.99 2.97 -3.19
N SER A 341 -30.04 3.59 -2.63
CA SER A 341 -31.38 3.00 -2.73
C SER A 341 -31.83 2.93 -4.19
N ALA A 342 -32.76 2.03 -4.51
CA ALA A 342 -33.28 1.89 -5.88
C ALA A 342 -33.80 3.24 -6.44
N GLU A 343 -34.54 4.00 -5.64
CA GLU A 343 -35.04 5.33 -6.02
C GLU A 343 -33.90 6.33 -6.33
N LYS A 344 -32.86 6.36 -5.50
CA LYS A 344 -31.70 7.25 -5.71
C LYS A 344 -30.89 6.84 -6.93
N PHE A 345 -30.71 5.55 -7.14
CA PHE A 345 -30.04 5.01 -8.33
C PHE A 345 -30.82 5.37 -9.60
N ASP A 346 -32.14 5.21 -9.58
CA ASP A 346 -32.99 5.54 -10.72
C ASP A 346 -32.98 7.04 -11.03
N LYS A 347 -33.03 7.88 -9.99
CA LYS A 347 -32.91 9.33 -10.13
C LYS A 347 -31.56 9.72 -10.74
N LEU A 348 -30.47 9.09 -10.32
CA LEU A 348 -29.14 9.29 -10.90
C LEU A 348 -29.11 8.84 -12.36
N ALA A 349 -29.65 7.67 -12.68
CA ALA A 349 -29.70 7.12 -14.04
C ALA A 349 -30.47 8.02 -15.01
N ARG A 350 -31.53 8.71 -14.57
CA ARG A 350 -32.25 9.70 -15.39
C ARG A 350 -31.48 11.00 -15.59
N LYS A 351 -30.69 11.40 -14.59
CA LYS A 351 -29.96 12.68 -14.59
C LYS A 351 -28.69 12.63 -15.44
N ILE A 352 -27.83 11.62 -15.24
CA ILE A 352 -26.48 11.57 -15.83
C ILE A 352 -26.52 11.33 -17.34
N ASP A 353 -25.75 12.12 -18.11
CA ASP A 353 -25.64 12.03 -19.57
C ASP A 353 -24.40 11.23 -20.00
N VAL A 354 -23.27 11.38 -19.30
CA VAL A 354 -21.98 10.75 -19.62
C VAL A 354 -21.30 10.26 -18.34
N ILE A 355 -20.59 9.14 -18.41
CA ILE A 355 -19.89 8.55 -17.26
C ILE A 355 -18.38 8.47 -17.51
N TYR A 356 -17.60 8.97 -16.55
CA TYR A 356 -16.15 8.73 -16.44
C TYR A 356 -15.91 7.77 -15.28
N HIS A 357 -15.65 6.50 -15.64
CA HIS A 357 -15.39 5.47 -14.66
C HIS A 357 -13.88 5.32 -14.41
N ASN A 358 -13.39 6.04 -13.41
CA ASN A 358 -12.00 6.03 -12.96
C ASN A 358 -11.81 5.38 -11.57
N GLY A 359 -12.87 5.29 -10.75
CA GLY A 359 -12.78 4.73 -9.41
C GLY A 359 -12.45 3.23 -9.41
N ALA A 360 -11.36 2.88 -8.72
CA ALA A 360 -10.93 1.50 -8.46
C ALA A 360 -10.11 1.46 -7.16
N VAL A 361 -9.95 0.26 -6.58
CA VAL A 361 -8.96 -0.01 -5.54
C VAL A 361 -7.72 -0.58 -6.22
N LEU A 362 -6.59 0.08 -6.03
CA LEU A 362 -5.28 -0.40 -6.47
C LEU A 362 -4.50 -0.81 -5.23
N ASN A 363 -4.17 -2.10 -5.15
CA ASN A 363 -3.33 -2.67 -4.10
C ASN A 363 -2.53 -3.82 -4.71
N PHE A 364 -1.21 -3.77 -4.58
CA PHE A 364 -0.30 -4.75 -5.19
C PHE A 364 -0.16 -6.06 -4.41
N VAL A 365 -0.79 -6.14 -3.24
CA VAL A 365 -0.69 -7.28 -2.32
C VAL A 365 -2.01 -8.05 -2.24
N TYR A 366 -3.14 -7.35 -2.39
CA TYR A 366 -4.45 -7.95 -2.19
C TYR A 366 -4.81 -8.95 -3.30
N PRO A 367 -5.46 -10.07 -2.95
CA PRO A 367 -5.94 -11.05 -3.91
C PRO A 367 -7.14 -10.51 -4.71
N TYR A 368 -7.46 -11.18 -5.82
CA TYR A 368 -8.63 -10.87 -6.66
C TYR A 368 -9.93 -10.72 -5.85
N SER A 369 -10.20 -11.65 -4.93
CA SER A 369 -11.45 -11.68 -4.15
C SER A 369 -11.69 -10.40 -3.34
N ALA A 370 -10.63 -9.83 -2.75
CA ALA A 370 -10.71 -8.59 -1.96
C ALA A 370 -10.96 -7.36 -2.85
N LEU A 371 -10.52 -7.39 -4.11
CA LEU A 371 -10.64 -6.27 -5.05
C LEU A 371 -11.88 -6.37 -5.95
N LYS A 372 -12.41 -7.59 -6.16
CA LYS A 372 -13.57 -7.90 -7.01
C LYS A 372 -14.80 -7.03 -6.71
N PRO A 373 -15.22 -6.81 -5.43
CA PRO A 373 -16.40 -6.00 -5.15
C PRO A 373 -16.33 -4.60 -5.74
N THR A 374 -15.19 -3.91 -5.61
CA THR A 374 -15.05 -2.55 -6.13
C THR A 374 -14.71 -2.52 -7.62
N ASN A 375 -13.75 -3.33 -8.06
CA ASN A 375 -13.18 -3.20 -9.39
C ASN A 375 -13.99 -3.91 -10.47
N VAL A 376 -14.66 -5.03 -10.13
CA VAL A 376 -15.42 -5.84 -11.08
C VAL A 376 -16.91 -5.56 -10.92
N LEU A 377 -17.47 -5.82 -9.73
CA LEU A 377 -18.90 -5.64 -9.48
C LEU A 377 -19.29 -4.15 -9.53
N GLY A 378 -18.43 -3.26 -9.04
CA GLY A 378 -18.62 -1.81 -9.21
C GLY A 378 -18.65 -1.36 -10.67
N THR A 379 -17.79 -1.93 -11.53
CA THR A 379 -17.87 -1.68 -12.98
C THR A 379 -19.17 -2.22 -13.58
N GLN A 380 -19.64 -3.39 -13.16
CA GLN A 380 -20.94 -3.91 -13.59
C GLN A 380 -22.10 -2.99 -13.22
N GLU A 381 -22.11 -2.42 -12.02
CA GLU A 381 -23.15 -1.46 -11.60
C GLU A 381 -23.07 -0.12 -12.35
N ILE A 382 -21.87 0.29 -12.76
CA ILE A 382 -21.70 1.44 -13.67
C ILE A 382 -22.26 1.13 -15.06
N LEU A 383 -22.02 -0.06 -15.60
CA LEU A 383 -22.60 -0.49 -16.89
C LEU A 383 -24.12 -0.57 -16.82
N ARG A 384 -24.67 -1.04 -15.69
CA ARG A 384 -26.11 -1.03 -15.41
C ARG A 384 -26.66 0.39 -15.44
N LEU A 385 -26.01 1.32 -14.72
CA LEU A 385 -26.38 2.74 -14.74
C LEU A 385 -26.31 3.31 -16.17
N ALA A 386 -25.28 2.95 -16.94
CA ALA A 386 -25.06 3.44 -18.30
C ALA A 386 -26.17 3.04 -19.28
N CYS A 387 -26.76 1.87 -19.09
CA CYS A 387 -27.83 1.34 -19.94
C CYS A 387 -29.24 1.76 -19.50
N GLN A 388 -29.43 2.10 -18.22
CA GLN A 388 -30.76 2.31 -17.65
C GLN A 388 -31.40 3.67 -18.02
N PHE A 389 -32.66 3.64 -18.46
CA PHE A 389 -33.52 4.76 -18.91
C PHE A 389 -33.06 5.54 -20.13
N LYS A 390 -31.77 5.88 -20.21
CA LYS A 390 -31.14 6.51 -21.36
C LYS A 390 -29.72 6.00 -21.49
N VAL A 391 -29.26 5.80 -22.71
CA VAL A 391 -27.89 5.35 -22.97
C VAL A 391 -26.92 6.47 -22.65
N LYS A 392 -25.88 6.16 -21.86
CA LYS A 392 -24.85 7.10 -21.43
C LYS A 392 -23.50 6.62 -21.98
N PRO A 393 -22.81 7.40 -22.81
CA PRO A 393 -21.44 7.08 -23.18
C PRO A 393 -20.57 6.86 -21.94
N LEU A 394 -19.76 5.80 -21.98
CA LEU A 394 -18.88 5.41 -20.91
C LEU A 394 -17.42 5.60 -21.32
N HIS A 395 -16.71 6.44 -20.56
CA HIS A 395 -15.28 6.61 -20.61
C HIS A 395 -14.65 5.80 -19.48
N TYR A 396 -14.14 4.61 -19.79
CA TYR A 396 -13.61 3.66 -18.83
C TYR A 396 -12.09 3.80 -18.70
N VAL A 397 -11.61 4.13 -17.49
CA VAL A 397 -10.17 4.12 -17.20
C VAL A 397 -9.79 2.71 -16.75
N SER A 398 -9.11 2.01 -17.65
CA SER A 398 -8.49 0.72 -17.43
C SER A 398 -7.03 0.89 -16.98
N THR A 399 -6.17 -0.04 -17.36
CA THR A 399 -4.72 0.01 -17.15
C THR A 399 -4.06 -0.77 -18.28
N ASP A 400 -2.83 -0.43 -18.59
CA ASP A 400 -2.01 -1.15 -19.56
C ASP A 400 -1.62 -2.57 -19.08
N ALA A 401 -1.66 -2.78 -17.75
CA ALA A 401 -1.41 -4.06 -17.08
C ALA A 401 -2.38 -5.18 -17.50
N VAL A 402 -3.51 -4.88 -18.16
CA VAL A 402 -4.40 -5.92 -18.73
C VAL A 402 -3.69 -6.81 -19.76
N PHE A 403 -2.50 -6.41 -20.22
CA PHE A 403 -1.61 -7.20 -21.08
C PHE A 403 -0.43 -7.86 -20.34
N ASP A 404 -0.42 -7.91 -19.01
CA ASP A 404 0.65 -8.56 -18.21
C ASP A 404 0.69 -10.09 -18.36
N SER A 405 -0.28 -10.70 -19.05
CA SER A 405 -0.28 -12.13 -19.31
C SER A 405 1.01 -12.56 -20.03
N SER A 406 1.56 -13.70 -19.61
CA SER A 406 2.70 -14.34 -20.26
C SER A 406 2.47 -14.64 -21.75
N GLY A 407 1.22 -14.73 -22.20
CA GLY A 407 0.85 -14.82 -23.62
C GLY A 407 1.28 -13.60 -24.45
N TYR A 408 1.57 -12.46 -23.83
CA TYR A 408 2.05 -11.25 -24.49
C TYR A 408 3.53 -10.97 -24.30
N TYR A 409 4.28 -11.85 -23.62
CA TYR A 409 5.71 -11.62 -23.40
C TYR A 409 6.46 -11.45 -24.72
N ASP A 410 7.36 -10.46 -24.75
CA ASP A 410 8.18 -10.08 -25.90
C ASP A 410 7.41 -9.65 -27.17
N LYS A 411 6.08 -9.50 -27.08
CA LYS A 411 5.24 -9.03 -28.17
C LYS A 411 5.08 -7.52 -28.15
N GLU A 412 4.78 -6.97 -29.32
CA GLU A 412 4.27 -5.61 -29.45
C GLU A 412 2.75 -5.66 -29.66
N VAL A 413 2.02 -4.82 -28.93
CA VAL A 413 0.56 -4.82 -28.89
C VAL A 413 0.04 -3.42 -29.19
N THR A 414 -0.90 -3.34 -30.13
CA THR A 414 -1.54 -2.08 -30.55
C THR A 414 -2.78 -1.79 -29.73
N GLU A 415 -3.30 -0.57 -29.80
CA GLU A 415 -4.50 -0.15 -29.07
C GLU A 415 -5.75 -0.97 -29.46
N SER A 416 -5.80 -1.48 -30.69
CA SER A 416 -6.89 -2.32 -31.19
C SER A 416 -6.83 -3.78 -30.73
N GLU A 417 -5.74 -4.21 -30.10
CA GLU A 417 -5.58 -5.60 -29.70
C GLU A 417 -6.61 -5.98 -28.61
N PRO A 418 -7.33 -7.10 -28.78
CA PRO A 418 -8.23 -7.60 -27.76
C PRO A 418 -7.45 -8.27 -26.63
N ILE A 419 -7.87 -8.04 -25.38
CA ILE A 419 -7.27 -8.69 -24.20
C ILE A 419 -7.70 -10.17 -24.08
N ILE A 420 -7.11 -11.11 -24.81
CA ILE A 420 -7.59 -12.51 -24.86
C ILE A 420 -6.87 -13.49 -23.90
N HIS A 421 -5.66 -13.17 -23.49
CA HIS A 421 -4.82 -14.03 -22.66
C HIS A 421 -5.01 -13.77 -21.16
N THR A 422 -4.96 -14.84 -20.36
CA THR A 422 -5.11 -14.81 -18.88
C THR A 422 -3.96 -15.50 -18.16
N GLU A 423 -3.18 -16.30 -18.88
CA GLU A 423 -2.08 -17.09 -18.34
C GLU A 423 -0.99 -16.22 -17.71
N GLY A 424 -0.59 -16.53 -16.48
CA GLY A 424 0.46 -15.80 -15.76
C GLY A 424 0.06 -14.42 -15.26
N ILE A 425 -1.24 -14.05 -15.31
CA ILE A 425 -1.73 -12.87 -14.60
C ILE A 425 -1.83 -13.21 -13.11
N ASP A 426 -0.82 -12.80 -12.37
CA ASP A 426 -0.59 -13.23 -10.98
C ASP A 426 -0.96 -12.18 -9.92
N LEU A 427 -1.22 -10.93 -10.34
CA LEU A 427 -1.53 -9.81 -9.46
C LEU A 427 -3.04 -9.60 -9.36
N GLY A 428 -3.60 -9.60 -8.14
CA GLY A 428 -5.04 -9.44 -7.92
C GLY A 428 -5.63 -8.19 -8.55
N TYR A 429 -4.91 -7.06 -8.48
CA TYR A 429 -5.31 -5.83 -9.16
C TYR A 429 -5.45 -6.04 -10.67
N THR A 430 -4.41 -6.57 -11.32
CA THR A 430 -4.42 -6.84 -12.76
C THR A 430 -5.54 -7.80 -13.16
N GLN A 431 -5.74 -8.87 -12.40
CA GLN A 431 -6.85 -9.81 -12.59
C GLN A 431 -8.20 -9.10 -12.59
N THR A 432 -8.46 -8.24 -11.60
CA THR A 432 -9.73 -7.48 -11.54
C THR A 432 -9.90 -6.49 -12.69
N LYS A 433 -8.82 -5.82 -13.12
CA LYS A 433 -8.89 -4.86 -14.24
C LYS A 433 -9.11 -5.57 -15.57
N TRP A 434 -8.50 -6.74 -15.77
CA TRP A 434 -8.75 -7.57 -16.94
C TRP A 434 -10.22 -7.98 -17.03
N VAL A 435 -10.79 -8.51 -15.93
CA VAL A 435 -12.20 -8.90 -15.87
C VAL A 435 -13.11 -7.69 -16.10
N ALA A 436 -12.86 -6.57 -15.43
CA ALA A 436 -13.67 -5.37 -15.60
C ALA A 436 -13.62 -4.80 -17.03
N GLU A 437 -12.46 -4.80 -17.69
CA GLU A 437 -12.36 -4.39 -19.09
C GLU A 437 -13.07 -5.37 -20.05
N LYS A 438 -13.10 -6.67 -19.72
CA LYS A 438 -13.94 -7.64 -20.46
C LYS A 438 -15.42 -7.33 -20.32
N LEU A 439 -15.92 -7.05 -19.12
CA LEU A 439 -17.32 -6.64 -18.92
C LEU A 439 -17.67 -5.40 -19.76
N VAL A 440 -16.77 -4.41 -19.77
CA VAL A 440 -16.91 -3.19 -20.57
C VAL A 440 -16.89 -3.51 -22.07
N THR A 441 -16.05 -4.44 -22.52
CA THR A 441 -16.00 -4.90 -23.91
C THR A 441 -17.25 -5.65 -24.34
N ILE A 442 -17.84 -6.46 -23.44
CA ILE A 442 -19.12 -7.13 -23.67
C ILE A 442 -20.23 -6.08 -23.81
N ALA A 443 -20.30 -5.10 -22.91
CA ALA A 443 -21.27 -4.01 -23.01
C ALA A 443 -21.11 -3.19 -24.30
N ARG A 444 -19.87 -2.92 -24.74
CA ARG A 444 -19.58 -2.29 -26.03
C ARG A 444 -20.13 -3.12 -27.20
N THR A 445 -19.94 -4.44 -27.16
CA THR A 445 -20.47 -5.37 -28.17
C THR A 445 -22.00 -5.41 -28.18
N ARG A 446 -22.63 -5.21 -27.01
CA ARG A 446 -24.08 -5.01 -26.82
C ARG A 446 -24.58 -3.63 -27.28
N GLY A 447 -23.70 -2.76 -27.80
CA GLY A 447 -24.08 -1.46 -28.37
C GLY A 447 -23.90 -0.26 -27.42
N LEU A 448 -23.35 -0.43 -26.21
CA LEU A 448 -23.04 0.70 -25.34
C LEU A 448 -21.87 1.52 -25.93
N PRO A 449 -21.98 2.85 -26.09
CA PRO A 449 -20.87 3.68 -26.55
C PRO A 449 -19.78 3.74 -25.48
N VAL A 450 -18.64 3.11 -25.76
CA VAL A 450 -17.54 2.97 -24.80
C VAL A 450 -16.23 3.44 -25.42
N SER A 451 -15.45 4.20 -24.65
CA SER A 451 -14.02 4.41 -24.91
C SER A 451 -13.21 3.88 -23.73
N ILE A 452 -12.16 3.11 -24.01
CA ILE A 452 -11.29 2.49 -23.00
C ILE A 452 -9.94 3.21 -22.99
N TYR A 453 -9.48 3.63 -21.82
CA TYR A 453 -8.19 4.32 -21.64
C TYR A 453 -7.28 3.46 -20.78
N ARG A 454 -6.10 3.08 -21.30
CA ARG A 454 -5.14 2.20 -20.63
C ARG A 454 -3.87 2.98 -20.31
N PRO A 455 -3.81 3.70 -19.18
CA PRO A 455 -2.56 4.30 -18.71
C PRO A 455 -1.62 3.24 -18.10
N PRO A 456 -0.29 3.45 -18.19
CA PRO A 456 0.70 2.73 -17.39
C PRO A 456 0.71 3.28 -15.95
N LEU A 457 1.84 3.15 -15.24
CA LEU A 457 2.04 3.83 -13.96
C LEU A 457 1.94 5.34 -14.16
N ILE A 458 1.03 5.97 -13.42
CA ILE A 458 0.78 7.40 -13.53
C ILE A 458 1.70 8.14 -12.56
N ALA A 459 2.62 8.91 -13.13
CA ALA A 459 3.56 9.76 -12.42
C ALA A 459 2.99 11.14 -12.08
N GLY A 460 3.81 11.94 -11.39
CA GLY A 460 3.46 13.28 -10.96
C GLY A 460 3.11 14.22 -12.12
N ASP A 461 2.46 15.32 -11.79
CA ASP A 461 2.19 16.41 -12.74
C ASP A 461 3.52 16.94 -13.32
N SER A 462 3.60 17.02 -14.65
CA SER A 462 4.85 17.34 -15.36
C SER A 462 5.41 18.74 -15.05
N ARG A 463 4.60 19.64 -14.50
CA ARG A 463 4.96 21.04 -14.23
C ARG A 463 5.27 21.29 -12.77
N THR A 464 4.39 20.85 -11.88
CA THR A 464 4.50 21.10 -10.43
C THR A 464 5.24 19.99 -9.68
N GLY A 465 5.25 18.80 -10.26
CA GLY A 465 5.76 17.57 -9.63
C GLY A 465 4.83 16.95 -8.60
N PHE A 466 3.62 17.50 -8.38
CA PHE A 466 2.64 16.92 -7.46
C PHE A 466 2.36 15.45 -7.81
N TRP A 467 2.65 14.56 -6.86
CA TRP A 467 2.52 13.12 -7.03
C TRP A 467 2.06 12.50 -5.71
N ASN A 468 1.17 11.51 -5.79
CA ASN A 468 0.89 10.62 -4.66
C ASN A 468 2.16 9.87 -4.22
N THR A 469 2.70 10.24 -3.06
CA THR A 469 3.94 9.65 -2.50
C THR A 469 3.76 8.21 -2.01
N ASP A 470 2.52 7.75 -1.85
CA ASP A 470 2.22 6.35 -1.54
C ASP A 470 2.31 5.43 -2.78
N ASP A 471 2.51 6.00 -3.98
CA ASP A 471 2.70 5.24 -5.21
C ASP A 471 3.92 4.30 -5.15
N PHE A 472 3.83 3.18 -5.87
CA PHE A 472 4.90 2.20 -6.00
C PHE A 472 6.22 2.84 -6.43
N THR A 473 6.19 3.68 -7.46
CA THR A 473 7.38 4.32 -8.05
C THR A 473 8.05 5.24 -7.04
N CYS A 474 7.26 6.07 -6.35
CA CYS A 474 7.75 6.97 -5.30
C CYS A 474 8.44 6.20 -4.17
N ARG A 475 7.81 5.13 -3.69
CA ARG A 475 8.36 4.28 -2.61
C ARG A 475 9.61 3.53 -3.06
N PHE A 476 9.62 3.04 -4.31
CA PHE A 476 10.78 2.35 -4.88
C PHE A 476 12.00 3.26 -4.98
N LEU A 477 11.82 4.46 -5.56
CA LEU A 477 12.88 5.47 -5.66
C LEU A 477 13.41 5.87 -4.28
N LYS A 478 12.51 6.18 -3.33
CA LYS A 478 12.89 6.54 -1.96
C LYS A 478 13.66 5.42 -1.26
N GLY A 479 13.19 4.18 -1.34
CA GLY A 479 13.86 3.07 -0.68
C GLY A 479 15.23 2.75 -1.26
N CYS A 480 15.40 2.86 -2.59
CA CYS A 480 16.73 2.75 -3.21
C CYS A 480 17.69 3.86 -2.74
N ILE A 481 17.21 5.10 -2.64
CA ILE A 481 17.98 6.23 -2.07
C ILE A 481 18.36 5.96 -0.61
N GLN A 482 17.43 5.42 0.19
CA GLN A 482 17.68 5.09 1.60
C GLN A 482 18.71 3.96 1.79
N MET A 483 18.74 2.98 0.87
CA MET A 483 19.75 1.91 0.87
C MET A 483 21.09 2.36 0.28
N GLY A 484 21.10 3.44 -0.51
CA GLY A 484 22.28 3.84 -1.29
C GLY A 484 22.61 2.86 -2.41
N SER A 485 21.63 2.05 -2.84
CA SER A 485 21.76 1.07 -3.91
C SER A 485 20.45 0.92 -4.69
N MET A 486 20.59 0.62 -5.98
CA MET A 486 19.48 0.41 -6.91
C MET A 486 19.78 -0.81 -7.78
N PRO A 487 18.80 -1.68 -8.05
CA PRO A 487 19.07 -2.86 -8.86
C PRO A 487 19.23 -2.42 -10.32
N ASN A 488 20.22 -3.00 -11.00
CA ASN A 488 20.36 -2.89 -12.44
C ASN A 488 19.18 -3.62 -13.09
N MET A 489 18.33 -2.87 -13.78
CA MET A 489 17.16 -3.40 -14.47
C MET A 489 17.25 -3.01 -15.93
N ASN A 490 17.50 -4.00 -16.79
CA ASN A 490 17.61 -3.78 -18.23
C ASN A 490 16.24 -3.65 -18.92
N CYS A 491 15.36 -2.82 -18.36
CA CYS A 491 14.02 -2.59 -18.87
C CYS A 491 13.64 -1.10 -18.81
N ALA A 492 12.61 -0.75 -19.56
CA ALA A 492 12.11 0.62 -19.61
C ALA A 492 11.40 1.00 -18.30
N ILE A 493 11.52 2.26 -17.91
CA ILE A 493 10.61 2.84 -16.92
C ILE A 493 9.30 3.23 -17.61
N THR A 494 8.20 2.58 -17.22
CA THR A 494 6.87 2.78 -17.81
C THR A 494 6.04 3.74 -16.96
N ILE A 495 6.41 5.03 -16.98
CA ILE A 495 5.67 6.10 -16.29
C ILE A 495 5.09 7.12 -17.27
N VAL A 496 3.96 7.73 -16.89
CA VAL A 496 3.32 8.81 -17.65
C VAL A 496 2.84 9.92 -16.72
N PRO A 497 3.06 11.22 -17.02
CA PRO A 497 2.56 12.30 -16.18
C PRO A 497 1.03 12.35 -16.11
N VAL A 498 0.48 12.58 -14.92
CA VAL A 498 -0.98 12.62 -14.67
C VAL A 498 -1.71 13.70 -15.47
N ASP A 499 -1.07 14.84 -15.73
CA ASP A 499 -1.64 15.94 -16.49
C ASP A 499 -1.82 15.60 -17.97
N TYR A 500 -0.87 14.88 -18.57
CA TYR A 500 -1.05 14.32 -19.91
C TYR A 500 -2.21 13.33 -19.94
N VAL A 501 -2.28 12.40 -18.96
CA VAL A 501 -3.34 11.38 -18.90
C VAL A 501 -4.72 12.03 -18.77
N SER A 502 -4.90 12.98 -17.85
CA SER A 502 -6.18 13.63 -17.63
C SER A 502 -6.63 14.47 -18.84
N GLN A 503 -5.71 15.23 -19.43
CA GLN A 503 -5.99 16.03 -20.63
C GLN A 503 -6.34 15.14 -21.83
N ALA A 504 -5.58 14.06 -22.06
CA ALA A 504 -5.84 13.12 -23.14
C ALA A 504 -7.22 12.46 -22.99
N ILE A 505 -7.56 11.97 -21.79
CA ILE A 505 -8.86 11.33 -21.53
C ILE A 505 -10.02 12.30 -21.83
N VAL A 506 -9.97 13.52 -21.29
CA VAL A 506 -11.06 14.50 -21.46
C VAL A 506 -11.13 15.07 -22.87
N TYR A 507 -10.01 15.20 -23.58
CA TYR A 507 -10.03 15.61 -24.97
C TYR A 507 -10.61 14.50 -25.87
N LEU A 508 -10.11 13.27 -25.73
CA LEU A 508 -10.51 12.12 -26.55
C LEU A 508 -11.99 11.76 -26.31
N SER A 509 -12.50 11.91 -25.08
CA SER A 509 -13.89 11.62 -24.74
C SER A 509 -14.90 12.52 -25.46
N GLN A 510 -14.50 13.74 -25.81
CA GLN A 510 -15.35 14.70 -26.53
C GLN A 510 -15.40 14.41 -28.04
N GLN A 511 -14.57 13.51 -28.55
CA GLN A 511 -14.49 13.18 -29.96
C GLN A 511 -15.44 12.03 -30.32
N LYS A 512 -16.38 12.26 -31.25
CA LYS A 512 -17.31 11.20 -31.72
C LYS A 512 -16.54 9.98 -32.25
N GLN A 513 -15.42 10.19 -32.94
CA GLN A 513 -14.56 9.14 -33.50
C GLN A 513 -13.79 8.32 -32.46
N SER A 514 -13.79 8.71 -31.18
CA SER A 514 -13.18 7.94 -30.09
C SER A 514 -14.11 6.89 -29.51
N LEU A 515 -15.41 6.99 -29.77
CA LEU A 515 -16.38 5.99 -29.34
C LEU A 515 -16.09 4.66 -30.02
N GLY A 516 -16.11 3.58 -29.23
CA GLY A 516 -15.78 2.24 -29.67
C GLY A 516 -14.29 1.90 -29.63
N LYS A 517 -13.39 2.86 -29.37
CA LYS A 517 -11.94 2.64 -29.39
C LYS A 517 -11.35 2.40 -28.00
N ALA A 518 -10.16 1.80 -27.99
CA ALA A 518 -9.27 1.79 -26.85
C ALA A 518 -8.03 2.66 -27.15
N PHE A 519 -7.40 3.18 -26.11
CA PHE A 519 -6.24 4.06 -26.20
C PHE A 519 -5.17 3.63 -25.19
N HIS A 520 -3.94 3.41 -25.65
CA HIS A 520 -2.78 3.29 -24.78
C HIS A 520 -2.27 4.68 -24.45
N LEU A 521 -2.30 5.07 -23.18
CA LEU A 521 -1.83 6.37 -22.71
C LEU A 521 -0.37 6.28 -22.24
N ASN A 522 0.41 5.41 -22.87
CA ASN A 522 1.82 5.20 -22.57
C ASN A 522 2.67 6.37 -23.10
N ASN A 523 3.81 6.61 -22.45
CA ASN A 523 4.76 7.63 -22.91
C ASN A 523 5.54 7.11 -24.13
N PRO A 524 5.43 7.76 -25.31
CA PRO A 524 6.18 7.34 -26.51
C PRO A 524 7.69 7.61 -26.41
N HIS A 525 8.12 8.39 -25.42
CA HIS A 525 9.50 8.79 -25.16
C HIS A 525 9.94 8.30 -23.77
N TYR A 526 10.02 6.97 -23.64
CA TYR A 526 10.44 6.31 -22.40
C TYR A 526 11.97 6.31 -22.23
N SER A 527 12.41 6.09 -20.99
CA SER A 527 13.81 5.90 -20.62
C SER A 527 14.00 4.53 -19.95
N SER A 528 15.19 4.25 -19.43
CA SER A 528 15.48 3.02 -18.68
C SER A 528 15.61 3.30 -17.18
N TRP A 529 15.39 2.27 -16.36
CA TRP A 529 15.65 2.35 -14.93
C TRP A 529 17.11 2.67 -14.59
N ASN A 530 18.06 2.18 -15.40
CA ASN A 530 19.48 2.50 -15.24
C ASN A 530 19.77 3.98 -15.46
N GLN A 531 19.08 4.61 -16.42
CA GLN A 531 19.22 6.05 -16.65
C GLN A 531 18.60 6.86 -15.50
N VAL A 532 17.50 6.40 -14.91
CA VAL A 532 16.93 6.99 -13.70
C VAL A 532 17.93 6.94 -12.54
N ALA A 533 18.64 5.82 -12.35
CA ALA A 533 19.69 5.71 -11.34
C ALA A 533 20.80 6.76 -11.53
N ASN A 534 21.21 7.01 -12.78
CA ASN A 534 22.21 8.05 -13.09
C ASN A 534 21.70 9.45 -12.71
N TRP A 535 20.44 9.77 -13.05
CA TRP A 535 19.85 11.06 -12.70
C TRP A 535 19.68 11.26 -11.19
N ILE A 536 19.43 10.19 -10.44
CA ILE A 536 19.40 10.23 -8.96
C ILE A 536 20.78 10.63 -8.40
N ASP A 537 21.86 10.04 -8.91
CA ASP A 537 23.24 10.42 -8.52
C ASP A 537 23.58 11.85 -8.92
N GLU A 538 23.26 12.24 -10.17
CA GLU A 538 23.46 13.60 -10.69
C GLU A 538 22.71 14.65 -9.87
N PHE A 539 21.49 14.33 -9.40
CA PHE A 539 20.70 15.21 -8.54
C PHE A 539 21.29 15.35 -7.12
N GLY A 540 22.20 14.46 -6.72
CA GLY A 540 22.93 14.53 -5.46
C GLY A 540 22.60 13.44 -4.44
N TYR A 541 21.88 12.39 -4.84
CA TYR A 541 21.63 11.21 -4.01
C TYR A 541 22.51 10.04 -4.48
N PRO A 542 23.63 9.75 -3.81
CA PRO A 542 24.53 8.70 -4.26
C PRO A 542 23.86 7.32 -4.18
N VAL A 543 23.73 6.65 -5.33
CA VAL A 543 23.16 5.30 -5.43
C VAL A 543 24.07 4.40 -6.26
N ARG A 544 24.44 3.24 -5.70
CA ARG A 544 25.22 2.22 -6.41
C ARG A 544 24.29 1.35 -7.24
N GLN A 545 24.53 1.27 -8.55
CA GLN A 545 23.87 0.27 -9.40
C GLN A 545 24.54 -1.09 -9.20
N ILE A 546 23.77 -2.10 -8.78
CA ILE A 546 24.27 -3.46 -8.49
C ILE A 546 23.36 -4.51 -9.13
N ALA A 547 23.82 -5.76 -9.25
CA ALA A 547 23.00 -6.86 -9.76
C ALA A 547 21.73 -7.06 -8.90
N TYR A 548 20.63 -7.52 -9.52
CA TYR A 548 19.33 -7.61 -8.84
C TYR A 548 19.40 -8.50 -7.59
N GLU A 549 20.07 -9.64 -7.65
CA GLU A 549 20.20 -10.59 -6.54
C GLU A 549 21.03 -10.01 -5.39
N ALA A 550 22.05 -9.22 -5.70
CA ALA A 550 22.84 -8.51 -4.70
C ALA A 550 22.02 -7.40 -4.02
N TRP A 551 21.22 -6.68 -4.79
CA TRP A 551 20.28 -5.69 -4.27
C TRP A 551 19.17 -6.33 -3.43
N GLU A 552 18.66 -7.47 -3.87
CA GLU A 552 17.67 -8.27 -3.14
C GLU A 552 18.22 -8.71 -1.78
N ALA A 553 19.49 -9.15 -1.73
CA ALA A 553 20.16 -9.46 -0.46
C ALA A 553 20.31 -8.24 0.44
N GLU A 554 20.74 -7.08 -0.08
CA GLU A 554 20.78 -5.83 0.69
C GLU A 554 19.39 -5.42 1.20
N LEU A 555 18.35 -5.59 0.38
CA LEU A 555 16.96 -5.33 0.75
C LEU A 555 16.49 -6.28 1.88
N ILE A 556 16.85 -7.56 1.83
CA ILE A 556 16.58 -8.52 2.91
C ILE A 556 17.28 -8.09 4.20
N GLU A 557 18.51 -7.58 4.15
CA GLU A 557 19.20 -7.06 5.34
C GLU A 557 18.48 -5.85 5.96
N THR A 558 17.64 -5.14 5.20
CA THR A 558 16.80 -4.07 5.76
C THR A 558 15.61 -4.60 6.58
N LEU A 559 15.29 -5.90 6.53
CA LEU A 559 14.30 -6.58 7.38
C LEU A 559 14.70 -6.45 8.85
N GLY A 560 14.16 -5.42 9.53
CA GLY A 560 14.50 -5.06 10.92
C GLY A 560 14.87 -3.58 11.11
N SER A 561 15.06 -2.84 10.01
CA SER A 561 15.10 -1.38 10.01
C SER A 561 13.70 -0.82 9.76
N LYS A 562 13.19 0.04 10.67
CA LYS A 562 11.81 0.57 10.57
C LYS A 562 11.63 1.64 9.48
N ASP A 563 12.72 2.17 8.92
CA ASP A 563 12.67 3.42 8.13
C ASP A 563 12.81 3.25 6.61
N ASN A 564 12.77 2.03 6.05
CA ASN A 564 12.83 1.85 4.60
C ASN A 564 11.43 1.88 3.93
N ALA A 565 11.28 2.70 2.89
CA ALA A 565 10.04 2.83 2.12
C ALA A 565 9.64 1.55 1.36
N LEU A 566 10.58 0.61 1.13
CA LEU A 566 10.34 -0.66 0.45
C LEU A 566 9.75 -1.74 1.34
N ASN A 567 9.68 -1.55 2.66
CA ASN A 567 9.20 -2.58 3.59
C ASN A 567 7.79 -3.09 3.23
N GLY A 568 6.88 -2.20 2.82
CA GLY A 568 5.53 -2.58 2.36
C GLY A 568 5.47 -3.24 0.98
N LEU A 569 6.59 -3.28 0.25
CA LEU A 569 6.72 -3.83 -1.10
C LEU A 569 7.66 -5.04 -1.15
N LEU A 570 8.23 -5.48 -0.03
CA LEU A 570 9.10 -6.65 0.04
C LEU A 570 8.53 -7.90 -0.65
N PRO A 571 7.25 -8.30 -0.42
CA PRO A 571 6.70 -9.48 -1.08
C PRO A 571 6.70 -9.37 -2.60
N PHE A 572 6.66 -8.15 -3.13
CA PHE A 572 6.66 -7.90 -4.57
C PHE A 572 8.04 -8.15 -5.19
N PHE A 573 9.12 -7.74 -4.52
CA PHE A 573 10.50 -7.89 -5.01
C PHE A 573 11.10 -9.27 -4.72
N LEU A 574 10.71 -9.90 -3.61
CA LEU A 574 11.21 -11.21 -3.19
C LEU A 574 10.49 -12.37 -3.90
N ARG A 575 9.30 -12.11 -4.46
CA ARG A 575 8.54 -13.11 -5.22
C ARG A 575 9.26 -13.48 -6.53
N ARG A 576 9.17 -14.75 -6.88
CA ARG A 576 9.43 -15.24 -8.24
C ARG A 576 8.12 -15.32 -9.01
N TRP A 577 8.10 -14.73 -10.20
CA TRP A 577 6.92 -14.46 -11.00
C TRP A 577 6.79 -15.48 -12.13
N SER A 578 5.54 -15.78 -12.51
CA SER A 578 5.20 -16.73 -13.58
C SER A 578 5.71 -18.16 -13.32
N LYS A 579 5.40 -19.07 -14.25
CA LYS A 579 5.94 -20.43 -14.23
C LYS A 579 7.45 -20.48 -14.48
N GLU A 580 8.02 -19.45 -15.10
CA GLU A 580 9.47 -19.34 -15.38
C GLU A 580 10.29 -18.92 -14.14
N GLN A 581 9.65 -18.62 -13.00
CA GLN A 581 10.31 -18.18 -11.76
C GLN A 581 11.17 -16.92 -11.92
N LEU A 582 10.68 -15.96 -12.71
CA LEU A 582 11.39 -14.71 -13.03
C LEU A 582 11.49 -13.80 -11.81
N THR A 583 12.62 -13.12 -11.65
CA THR A 583 12.75 -11.95 -10.78
C THR A 583 11.92 -10.77 -11.31
N PHE A 584 11.73 -9.73 -10.50
CA PHE A 584 11.05 -8.52 -10.97
C PHE A 584 11.78 -7.85 -12.16
N ALA A 585 13.11 -7.84 -12.14
CA ALA A 585 13.92 -7.29 -13.23
C ALA A 585 13.76 -8.06 -14.54
N GLU A 586 13.73 -9.39 -14.48
CA GLU A 586 13.51 -10.26 -15.65
C GLU A 586 12.08 -10.16 -16.16
N LEU A 587 11.09 -10.09 -15.27
CA LEU A 587 9.70 -9.84 -15.64
C LEU A 587 9.57 -8.52 -16.42
N GLY A 588 10.23 -7.45 -15.96
CA GLY A 588 10.24 -6.17 -16.65
C GLY A 588 10.84 -6.22 -18.07
N GLN A 589 11.78 -7.15 -18.32
CA GLN A 589 12.37 -7.36 -19.66
C GLN A 589 11.43 -8.10 -20.60
N ARG A 590 10.68 -9.07 -20.07
CA ARG A 590 9.72 -9.89 -20.84
C ARG A 590 8.40 -9.19 -21.09
N ARG A 591 8.11 -8.10 -20.36
CA ARG A 591 6.84 -7.36 -20.48
C ARG A 591 6.55 -6.94 -21.92
N VAL A 592 5.27 -7.00 -22.25
CA VAL A 592 4.70 -6.54 -23.52
C VAL A 592 5.11 -5.11 -23.84
N LYS A 593 5.40 -4.84 -25.11
CA LYS A 593 5.65 -3.49 -25.62
C LYS A 593 4.33 -2.92 -26.13
N LEU A 594 3.80 -1.92 -25.45
CA LEU A 594 2.55 -1.29 -25.86
C LEU A 594 2.81 -0.13 -26.81
N ASN A 595 2.24 -0.24 -28.00
CA ASN A 595 2.26 0.81 -29.00
C ASN A 595 1.14 1.83 -28.70
N CYS A 596 1.48 3.11 -28.71
CA CYS A 596 0.55 4.23 -28.47
C CYS A 596 0.44 5.20 -29.66
N GLN A 597 0.84 4.77 -30.87
CA GLN A 597 0.86 5.63 -32.05
C GLN A 597 -0.53 6.13 -32.46
N GLN A 598 -1.59 5.34 -32.30
CA GLN A 598 -2.95 5.78 -32.62
C GLN A 598 -3.43 6.82 -31.61
N THR A 599 -3.10 6.66 -30.33
CA THR A 599 -3.34 7.69 -29.31
C THR A 599 -2.62 8.99 -29.68
N VAL A 600 -1.31 8.93 -29.98
CA VAL A 600 -0.51 10.10 -30.36
C VAL A 600 -1.07 10.77 -31.61
N ALA A 601 -1.44 9.99 -32.64
CA ALA A 601 -2.07 10.52 -33.84
C ALA A 601 -3.42 11.19 -33.56
N SER A 602 -4.20 10.66 -32.61
CA SER A 602 -5.51 11.23 -32.22
C SER A 602 -5.37 12.52 -31.41
N LEU A 603 -4.20 12.77 -30.82
CA LEU A 603 -3.88 14.01 -30.10
C LEU A 603 -3.09 15.02 -30.97
N ALA A 604 -2.73 14.63 -32.20
CA ALA A 604 -1.97 15.47 -33.10
C ALA A 604 -2.71 16.79 -33.40
N GLY A 605 -1.99 17.92 -33.38
CA GLY A 605 -2.55 19.24 -33.58
C GLY A 605 -3.15 19.89 -32.32
N THR A 606 -3.16 19.20 -31.18
CA THR A 606 -3.48 19.78 -29.87
C THR A 606 -2.22 20.25 -29.13
N SER A 607 -2.39 20.93 -28.01
CA SER A 607 -1.32 21.22 -27.06
C SER A 607 -1.00 20.05 -26.11
N ILE A 608 -1.71 18.93 -26.22
CA ILE A 608 -1.60 17.76 -25.33
C ILE A 608 -0.48 16.86 -25.85
N ILE A 609 0.72 17.09 -25.31
CA ILE A 609 1.93 16.35 -25.69
C ILE A 609 2.49 15.69 -24.43
N CYS A 610 2.76 14.39 -24.51
CA CYS A 610 3.41 13.67 -23.41
C CYS A 610 4.88 14.12 -23.32
N PRO A 611 5.32 14.73 -22.21
CA PRO A 611 6.71 15.13 -22.08
C PRO A 611 7.60 13.88 -21.97
N PRO A 612 8.83 13.93 -22.50
CA PRO A 612 9.75 12.80 -22.44
C PRO A 612 10.14 12.46 -21.00
N VAL A 613 10.39 11.18 -20.73
CA VAL A 613 11.01 10.77 -19.46
C VAL A 613 12.50 11.10 -19.53
N ASP A 614 12.87 12.31 -19.11
CA ASP A 614 14.24 12.82 -19.10
C ASP A 614 14.65 13.35 -17.71
N SER A 615 15.90 13.83 -17.59
CA SER A 615 16.40 14.40 -16.35
C SER A 615 15.56 15.61 -15.88
N LYS A 616 15.01 16.41 -16.80
CA LYS A 616 14.19 17.57 -16.46
C LYS A 616 12.90 17.13 -15.78
N LEU A 617 12.19 16.14 -16.33
CA LEU A 617 10.97 15.60 -15.73
C LEU A 617 11.24 14.98 -14.36
N ILE A 618 12.28 14.16 -14.26
CA ILE A 618 12.68 13.53 -12.99
C ILE A 618 13.06 14.59 -11.95
N ASN A 619 13.83 15.62 -12.33
CA ASN A 619 14.21 16.72 -11.43
C ASN A 619 12.99 17.50 -10.92
N THR A 620 11.95 17.66 -11.72
CA THR A 620 10.67 18.26 -11.29
C THR A 620 10.04 17.43 -10.17
N TYR A 621 10.01 16.11 -10.30
CA TYR A 621 9.48 15.20 -9.26
C TYR A 621 10.32 15.23 -7.99
N PHE A 622 11.66 15.17 -8.11
CA PHE A 622 12.56 15.21 -6.97
C PHE A 622 12.48 16.56 -6.22
N SER A 623 12.35 17.66 -6.96
CA SER A 623 12.09 18.97 -6.38
C SER A 623 10.80 18.99 -5.55
N HIS A 624 9.73 18.34 -6.03
CA HIS A 624 8.50 18.20 -5.26
C HIS A 624 8.69 17.30 -4.03
N PHE A 625 9.37 16.16 -4.17
CA PHE A 625 9.66 15.26 -3.05
C PHE A 625 10.42 15.93 -1.91
N ILE A 626 11.36 16.83 -2.22
CA ILE A 626 12.04 17.64 -1.20
C ILE A 626 11.07 18.64 -0.56
N ARG A 627 10.33 19.40 -1.37
CA ARG A 627 9.38 20.41 -0.86
C ARG A 627 8.29 19.82 0.03
N SER A 628 7.83 18.60 -0.26
CA SER A 628 6.83 17.90 0.54
C SER A 628 7.40 17.19 1.77
N GLY A 629 8.73 17.17 1.95
CA GLY A 629 9.39 16.43 3.02
C GLY A 629 9.41 14.92 2.81
N PHE A 630 9.06 14.43 1.62
CA PHE A 630 9.12 13.01 1.28
C PHE A 630 10.56 12.51 1.19
N LEU A 631 11.48 13.33 0.65
CA LEU A 631 12.93 13.10 0.64
C LEU A 631 13.64 14.25 1.37
N GLU A 632 14.72 13.93 2.09
CA GLU A 632 15.62 14.93 2.64
C GLU A 632 16.43 15.60 1.53
N SER A 633 16.78 16.88 1.64
CA SER A 633 17.66 17.54 0.68
C SER A 633 19.02 16.83 0.57
N PRO A 634 19.61 16.71 -0.64
CA PRO A 634 20.90 16.06 -0.81
C PRO A 634 22.02 16.81 -0.06
N LYS A 635 22.94 16.05 0.54
CA LYS A 635 24.00 16.59 1.41
C LYS A 635 25.14 17.29 0.64
N VAL A 636 25.24 17.05 -0.66
CA VAL A 636 26.20 17.72 -1.55
C VAL A 636 25.46 18.85 -2.25
N GLY A 637 25.86 20.09 -2.00
CA GLY A 637 25.20 21.26 -2.57
C GLY A 637 25.16 21.22 -4.11
N ILE A 638 24.05 21.70 -4.68
CA ILE A 638 23.70 21.73 -6.12
C ILE A 638 24.71 22.54 -6.99
N GLY A 639 25.85 22.96 -6.44
CA GLY A 639 26.78 23.92 -7.06
C GLY A 639 28.21 23.47 -7.30
N ASN A 640 28.58 22.19 -7.09
CA ASN A 640 29.97 21.72 -7.27
C ASN A 640 30.08 20.39 -8.04
N ARG A 641 29.39 20.25 -9.18
CA ARG A 641 29.76 19.32 -10.25
C ARG A 641 29.67 20.04 -11.59
#